data_AF-A0A067EFP8-F1
#
_entry.id   AF-A0A067EFP8-F1
#
_cell.length_a   1.000
_cell.length_b   1.000
_cell.length_c   1.000
_cell.angle_alpha   90.00
_cell.angle_beta   90.00
_cell.angle_gamma   90.00
#
_symmetry.space_group_name_H-M   'P 1'
#
loop_
_entity.id
_entity.type
_entity.pdbx_description
1 polymer ?
#
loop_
_entity_poly.entity_id
_entity_poly.type
_entity_poly.pdbx_seq_one_letter_code
_entity_poly.pdbx_strand_id
1 'polypeptide(L)'
;VFGAFRVAIKMLLMWNSKILIDGGGNTIVTTSVLEVRNLVVLTENSVISSNANLGLYGQGLLQLTGQGDAIKGQRLSLSLFYNITVGTGSLLQAPLDDDASRNVVTESLCKRQTCPIDLINPPDDCHVNYTLSFSLQICRVEDIVVSGLIKGSIVHIQRARTIIVDTYGMIIASELGCSEGMGKGIYSHGAGSGAGHGGRGGSGFFNGRLINGGHKYGNADLPCELGSGAEGPNESYAPAIGGGMIVMGSIQWPLFRLDIYGSVKADGESVGKKTINGNSSLIGGLGGGSGGTILLFLQELTLEDNSSVSVVGGSGGPPGGGGGGGGRVHFHWSKIDSGVEYVPVATISGSINSSGGAADNTGLFGEVGTVTGKKCPKGLYGTFCKECPIGTYKDMEGSDESLCTPCSLELLPRRANFIYVRGGVSQPFCPYECISEKYRMPKCYTPLEELMYTFGGPWPFVLLLSCILVLLALLLSTLRIKLVGSSPSYREHSIERHSRHHFPYLLSLSEVRGTRAEETQSHVHRMYFMGPNTFREPWHLPYSPPNAIIEIVYEDAFNRFIDEINSVAAYDWWEGSIHSILTVLAYPCAWSWKQWRRRNKIHRLQEYVKSEYDHSCLRSCRSRALYKGMKVGATPDLMVAYIDFFLGGDEKRLDIVSIIQKRFPMCIIFGGNGSYMSPYNLHNDAMMTNLLGQHVPATVWSRLVDGLNAQLRTVRQGSIRSALVPVIDWINSHGNPQLEFHGVKIELGWFQPTASGYYQLGILIVAGDYSLQNMQHSDLLDNSIDYPRKIAACSDKSRKQQQSWLYTNQSLSLKKITGGINGGLINHTTVKYLEFKRDFLFPVSLLLHNTRPVGRQDTIQLLITIMLLADLSITLLTLLEFYWISLGAFLAVLLVLPLSLLSPFPAGLNALFSKEPRRSSLTRIYALWNATSLSNIVVAFISGICHYGFWFAQPSEKANTWFIRREGDNWWLLPTILVIFKSIQARFVDWHIANLEIGDYSLFCPDPDAFWAHEPSS
;
A
#
# COMPACT_ATOMS: atom_id res chain seq x y z
N VAL A 1 -11.11 -14.99 85.97
CA VAL A 1 -12.16 -14.06 86.45
C VAL A 1 -13.48 -14.77 86.31
N PHE A 2 -14.24 -14.93 87.40
CA PHE A 2 -15.59 -15.48 87.34
C PHE A 2 -16.60 -14.32 87.38
N GLY A 3 -17.60 -14.31 86.50
CA GLY A 3 -18.56 -13.22 86.32
C GLY A 3 -18.15 -12.18 85.25
N ALA A 4 -18.59 -10.93 85.42
CA ALA A 4 -18.27 -9.85 84.49
C ALA A 4 -16.92 -9.19 84.81
N PHE A 5 -16.06 -9.04 83.80
CA PHE A 5 -14.77 -8.36 83.92
C PHE A 5 -14.88 -6.94 83.37
N ARG A 6 -14.79 -5.91 84.23
CA ARG A 6 -14.77 -4.50 83.80
C ARG A 6 -13.53 -3.79 84.33
N VAL A 7 -12.65 -3.36 83.43
CA VAL A 7 -11.40 -2.68 83.80
C VAL A 7 -11.11 -1.53 82.84
N ALA A 8 -10.65 -0.40 83.38
CA ALA A 8 -10.12 0.73 82.63
C ALA A 8 -8.63 0.91 82.92
N ILE A 9 -7.78 0.84 81.89
CA ILE A 9 -6.31 0.86 82.01
C ILE A 9 -5.74 1.94 81.07
N LYS A 10 -4.61 2.55 81.43
CA LYS A 10 -3.91 3.47 80.52
C LYS A 10 -3.13 2.73 79.44
N MET A 11 -2.34 1.72 79.83
CA MET A 11 -1.55 0.87 78.95
C MET A 11 -1.61 -0.58 79.46
N LEU A 12 -1.83 -1.54 78.58
CA LEU A 12 -1.84 -2.96 78.87
C LEU A 12 -0.75 -3.66 78.05
N LEU A 13 0.27 -4.16 78.73
CA LEU A 13 1.31 -5.01 78.14
C LEU A 13 1.16 -6.40 78.73
N MET A 14 0.94 -7.40 77.88
CA MET A 14 0.88 -8.80 78.27
C MET A 14 2.04 -9.56 77.62
N TRP A 15 2.82 -10.25 78.45
CA TRP A 15 3.94 -11.08 78.05
C TRP A 15 3.76 -12.47 78.66
N ASN A 16 3.61 -13.51 77.83
CA ASN A 16 3.34 -14.89 78.25
C ASN A 16 2.28 -15.01 79.36
N SER A 17 1.19 -14.25 79.22
CA SER A 17 0.17 -14.07 80.26
C SER A 17 -1.22 -14.42 79.75
N LYS A 18 -2.09 -14.96 80.62
CA LYS A 18 -3.47 -15.35 80.25
C LYS A 18 -4.52 -14.70 81.14
N ILE A 19 -5.49 -14.03 80.53
CA ILE A 19 -6.71 -13.54 81.18
C ILE A 19 -7.87 -14.42 80.71
N LEU A 20 -8.35 -15.28 81.62
CA LEU A 20 -9.52 -16.13 81.37
C LEU A 20 -10.73 -15.57 82.12
N ILE A 21 -11.80 -15.32 81.39
CA ILE A 21 -13.06 -14.78 81.90
C ILE A 21 -14.15 -15.84 81.70
N ASP A 22 -14.74 -16.27 82.80
CA ASP A 22 -15.85 -17.21 82.84
C ASP A 22 -17.11 -16.49 83.32
N GLY A 23 -18.00 -16.16 82.38
CA GLY A 23 -19.26 -15.45 82.60
C GLY A 23 -20.37 -16.30 83.25
N GLY A 24 -20.12 -17.58 83.57
CA GLY A 24 -20.96 -18.35 84.49
C GLY A 24 -22.29 -18.90 83.95
N GLY A 25 -22.42 -19.15 82.64
CA GLY A 25 -23.53 -19.92 82.02
C GLY A 25 -24.96 -19.35 82.13
N ASN A 26 -25.22 -18.38 83.00
CA ASN A 26 -26.52 -17.74 83.19
C ASN A 26 -26.70 -16.54 82.24
N THR A 27 -27.86 -16.50 81.57
CA THR A 27 -28.19 -15.59 80.47
C THR A 27 -28.52 -14.13 80.86
N ILE A 28 -28.44 -13.77 82.15
CA ILE A 28 -28.92 -12.48 82.69
C ILE A 28 -27.81 -11.40 82.70
N VAL A 29 -26.94 -11.41 81.68
CA VAL A 29 -25.91 -10.40 81.38
C VAL A 29 -24.59 -10.53 82.16
N THR A 30 -23.56 -11.08 81.51
CA THR A 30 -22.15 -10.92 81.93
C THR A 30 -21.29 -10.43 80.77
N THR A 31 -21.59 -9.23 80.28
CA THR A 31 -20.72 -8.51 79.34
C THR A 31 -19.45 -8.07 80.05
N SER A 32 -18.30 -8.43 79.48
CA SER A 32 -16.99 -8.02 79.96
C SER A 32 -16.45 -6.89 79.09
N VAL A 33 -15.88 -5.87 79.72
CA VAL A 33 -15.43 -4.64 79.09
C VAL A 33 -14.00 -4.32 79.53
N LEU A 34 -13.09 -4.21 78.58
CA LEU A 34 -11.72 -3.77 78.78
C LEU A 34 -11.52 -2.44 78.05
N GLU A 35 -11.40 -1.35 78.81
CA GLU A 35 -11.16 -0.01 78.27
C GLU A 35 -9.67 0.33 78.43
N VAL A 36 -9.00 0.71 77.34
CA VAL A 36 -7.55 1.01 77.32
C VAL A 36 -7.27 2.32 76.61
N ARG A 37 -6.75 3.33 77.32
CA ARG A 37 -6.60 4.67 76.73
C ARG A 37 -5.52 4.78 75.64
N ASN A 38 -4.33 4.18 75.83
CA ASN A 38 -3.19 4.39 74.92
C ASN A 38 -2.76 3.16 74.12
N LEU A 39 -2.47 2.04 74.79
CA LEU A 39 -1.71 0.96 74.14
C LEU A 39 -2.10 -0.39 74.72
N VAL A 40 -2.43 -1.35 73.84
CA VAL A 40 -2.60 -2.77 74.17
C VAL A 40 -1.61 -3.56 73.33
N VAL A 41 -0.65 -4.21 73.97
CA VAL A 41 0.34 -5.06 73.31
C VAL A 41 0.31 -6.44 73.95
N LEU A 42 -0.01 -7.45 73.13
CA LEU A 42 0.14 -8.86 73.47
C LEU A 42 1.43 -9.36 72.81
N THR A 43 2.23 -10.11 73.58
CA THR A 43 3.51 -10.70 73.17
C THR A 43 3.66 -12.10 73.78
N GLU A 44 4.36 -12.98 73.07
CA GLU A 44 4.77 -14.33 73.51
C GLU A 44 3.64 -15.22 74.10
N ASN A 45 2.69 -15.70 73.28
CA ASN A 45 1.58 -16.58 73.70
C ASN A 45 0.61 -15.97 74.74
N SER A 46 0.41 -14.65 74.69
CA SER A 46 -0.51 -13.95 75.58
C SER A 46 -1.97 -14.09 75.13
N VAL A 47 -2.88 -14.48 76.03
CA VAL A 47 -4.27 -14.78 75.67
C VAL A 47 -5.28 -14.05 76.54
N ILE A 48 -6.24 -13.36 75.93
CA ILE A 48 -7.46 -12.87 76.58
C ILE A 48 -8.62 -13.72 76.05
N SER A 49 -9.29 -14.49 76.90
CA SER A 49 -10.37 -15.38 76.49
C SER A 49 -11.59 -15.21 77.39
N SER A 50 -12.76 -15.07 76.78
CA SER A 50 -14.05 -14.97 77.47
C SER A 50 -15.06 -15.95 76.87
N ASN A 51 -15.73 -16.75 77.71
CA ASN A 51 -16.87 -17.58 77.27
C ASN A 51 -18.20 -16.79 77.16
N ALA A 52 -18.18 -15.51 77.53
CA ALA A 52 -19.27 -14.56 77.34
C ALA A 52 -18.85 -13.41 76.40
N ASN A 53 -19.72 -12.41 76.27
CA ASN A 53 -19.49 -11.21 75.45
C ASN A 53 -18.30 -10.39 75.97
N LEU A 54 -17.37 -10.04 75.08
CA LEU A 54 -16.14 -9.29 75.39
C LEU A 54 -16.02 -8.05 74.50
N GLY A 55 -15.97 -6.88 75.12
CA GLY A 55 -15.76 -5.60 74.45
C GLY A 55 -14.41 -5.00 74.83
N LEU A 56 -13.58 -4.69 73.84
CA LEU A 56 -12.35 -3.93 74.03
C LEU A 56 -12.54 -2.54 73.41
N TYR A 57 -12.32 -1.52 74.21
CA TYR A 57 -12.38 -0.13 73.79
C TYR A 57 -11.02 0.49 74.01
N GLY A 58 -10.52 1.29 73.08
CA GLY A 58 -9.31 2.05 73.38
C GLY A 58 -9.02 3.15 72.39
N GLN A 59 -8.28 4.19 72.78
CA GLN A 59 -8.04 5.38 71.93
C GLN A 59 -6.66 5.38 71.24
N GLY A 60 -5.92 4.27 71.31
CA GLY A 60 -4.60 4.18 70.68
C GLY A 60 -4.38 2.87 69.93
N LEU A 61 -3.24 2.21 70.12
CA LEU A 61 -2.83 1.06 69.29
C LEU A 61 -3.18 -0.27 69.97
N LEU A 62 -3.83 -1.18 69.24
CA LEU A 62 -3.98 -2.58 69.61
C LEU A 62 -3.06 -3.43 68.72
N GLN A 63 -2.13 -4.14 69.34
CA GLN A 63 -1.12 -4.90 68.62
C GLN A 63 -0.91 -6.28 69.25
N LEU A 64 -1.12 -7.31 68.43
CA LEU A 64 -0.74 -8.68 68.74
C LEU A 64 0.53 -8.98 67.95
N THR A 65 1.64 -9.31 68.62
CA THR A 65 2.96 -9.43 67.97
C THR A 65 3.55 -10.83 68.01
N GLY A 66 3.13 -11.67 68.95
CA GLY A 66 3.67 -12.99 69.20
C GLY A 66 2.85 -14.10 68.55
N GLN A 67 3.56 -15.18 68.18
CA GLN A 67 2.94 -16.45 67.84
C GLN A 67 2.13 -16.95 69.04
N GLY A 68 0.87 -17.33 68.80
CA GLY A 68 -0.05 -17.82 69.83
C GLY A 68 -0.73 -16.73 70.67
N ASP A 69 -0.48 -15.45 70.38
CA ASP A 69 -1.26 -14.38 70.99
C ASP A 69 -2.71 -14.43 70.51
N ALA A 70 -3.67 -14.36 71.43
CA ALA A 70 -5.07 -14.49 71.06
C ALA A 70 -6.03 -13.62 71.88
N ILE A 71 -7.02 -13.05 71.22
CA ILE A 71 -8.20 -12.45 71.86
C ILE A 71 -9.43 -13.23 71.39
N LYS A 72 -10.07 -13.90 72.34
CA LYS A 72 -11.19 -14.81 72.10
C LYS A 72 -12.41 -14.40 72.90
N GLY A 73 -13.58 -14.47 72.27
CA GLY A 73 -14.85 -14.15 72.92
C GLY A 73 -16.00 -14.92 72.29
N GLN A 74 -17.10 -15.09 73.04
CA GLN A 74 -18.36 -15.56 72.44
C GLN A 74 -18.90 -14.55 71.42
N ARG A 75 -18.89 -13.27 71.80
CA ARG A 75 -18.99 -12.14 70.90
C ARG A 75 -17.87 -11.17 71.23
N LEU A 76 -17.13 -10.73 70.23
CA LEU A 76 -16.00 -9.82 70.38
C LEU A 76 -16.33 -8.50 69.70
N SER A 77 -16.19 -7.40 70.42
CA SER A 77 -16.29 -6.05 69.84
C SER A 77 -15.03 -5.26 70.14
N LEU A 78 -14.38 -4.75 69.09
CA LEU A 78 -13.20 -3.91 69.16
C LEU A 78 -13.59 -2.52 68.65
N SER A 79 -13.40 -1.47 69.46
CA SER A 79 -13.75 -0.12 69.01
C SER A 79 -12.88 1.00 69.54
N LEU A 80 -12.91 2.12 68.82
CA LEU A 80 -12.22 3.39 69.10
C LEU A 80 -10.70 3.39 68.88
N PHE A 81 -10.10 2.25 68.52
CA PHE A 81 -8.66 2.13 68.33
C PHE A 81 -8.19 2.93 67.12
N TYR A 82 -7.03 3.56 67.20
CA TYR A 82 -6.44 4.24 66.04
C TYR A 82 -5.99 3.21 64.99
N ASN A 83 -5.27 2.17 65.42
CA ASN A 83 -4.78 1.11 64.57
C ASN A 83 -4.91 -0.25 65.28
N ILE A 84 -5.36 -1.26 64.53
CA ILE A 84 -5.40 -2.66 64.99
C ILE A 84 -4.44 -3.47 64.11
N THR A 85 -3.45 -4.07 64.75
CA THR A 85 -2.46 -4.93 64.08
C THR A 85 -2.53 -6.35 64.64
N VAL A 86 -2.84 -7.30 63.75
CA VAL A 86 -2.83 -8.74 64.07
C VAL A 86 -1.58 -9.33 63.43
N GLY A 87 -0.53 -9.51 64.22
CA GLY A 87 0.75 -10.04 63.78
C GLY A 87 0.69 -11.51 63.35
N THR A 88 1.76 -11.98 62.73
CA THR A 88 1.87 -13.35 62.23
C THR A 88 1.74 -14.37 63.37
N GLY A 89 0.87 -15.35 63.20
CA GLY A 89 0.59 -16.36 64.23
C GLY A 89 -0.28 -15.87 65.40
N SER A 90 -0.76 -14.62 65.39
CA SER A 90 -1.75 -14.11 66.33
C SER A 90 -3.19 -14.37 65.84
N LEU A 91 -4.15 -14.39 66.77
CA LEU A 91 -5.54 -14.81 66.53
C LEU A 91 -6.58 -13.87 67.17
N LEU A 92 -7.45 -13.29 66.35
CA LEU A 92 -8.72 -12.70 66.82
C LEU A 92 -9.85 -13.66 66.50
N GLN A 93 -10.62 -14.07 67.52
CA GLN A 93 -11.62 -15.12 67.35
C GLN A 93 -12.94 -14.81 68.06
N ALA A 94 -14.04 -14.89 67.30
CA ALA A 94 -15.38 -15.01 67.87
C ALA A 94 -16.34 -15.64 66.84
N PRO A 95 -17.09 -16.71 67.16
CA PRO A 95 -17.27 -17.31 68.50
C PRO A 95 -16.13 -18.28 68.89
N LEU A 96 -16.23 -18.88 70.09
CA LEU A 96 -15.32 -19.95 70.54
C LEU A 96 -15.48 -21.23 69.69
N ASP A 97 -14.49 -22.13 69.72
CA ASP A 97 -14.38 -23.33 68.84
C ASP A 97 -15.40 -24.46 69.13
N ASP A 98 -16.56 -24.16 69.72
CA ASP A 98 -17.61 -25.13 70.02
C ASP A 98 -18.92 -24.84 69.27
N ASP A 99 -19.63 -25.92 68.88
CA ASP A 99 -20.87 -25.82 68.10
C ASP A 99 -21.99 -25.07 68.84
N ALA A 100 -22.04 -25.19 70.17
CA ALA A 100 -23.02 -24.48 70.99
C ALA A 100 -22.81 -22.96 70.89
N SER A 101 -21.56 -22.51 71.03
CA SER A 101 -21.16 -21.11 70.83
C SER A 101 -21.48 -20.60 69.43
N ARG A 102 -21.22 -21.38 68.37
CA ARG A 102 -21.58 -20.99 66.99
C ARG A 102 -23.09 -20.82 66.82
N ASN A 103 -23.87 -21.81 67.25
CA ASN A 103 -25.33 -21.82 67.07
C ASN A 103 -26.00 -20.62 67.76
N VAL A 104 -25.51 -20.20 68.93
CA VAL A 104 -26.00 -18.99 69.64
C VAL A 104 -25.88 -17.71 68.80
N VAL A 105 -24.90 -17.63 67.90
CA VAL A 105 -24.73 -16.48 67.00
C VAL A 105 -25.55 -16.64 65.73
N THR A 106 -25.53 -17.82 65.11
CA THR A 106 -26.03 -18.01 63.74
C THR A 106 -27.51 -18.38 63.65
N GLU A 107 -28.09 -19.03 64.66
CA GLU A 107 -29.42 -19.67 64.59
C GLU A 107 -30.55 -18.71 64.18
N SER A 108 -30.52 -17.47 64.66
CA SER A 108 -31.55 -16.46 64.35
C SER A 108 -31.55 -16.00 62.89
N LEU A 109 -30.41 -16.14 62.20
CA LEU A 109 -30.21 -15.73 60.81
C LEU A 109 -30.36 -16.88 59.81
N CYS A 110 -30.13 -18.12 60.23
CA CYS A 110 -30.20 -19.29 59.36
C CYS A 110 -31.59 -19.54 58.72
N LYS A 111 -32.64 -18.99 59.34
CA LYS A 111 -34.04 -19.12 58.90
C LYS A 111 -34.60 -17.85 58.24
N ARG A 112 -33.82 -16.76 58.14
CA ARG A 112 -34.26 -15.47 57.59
C ARG A 112 -33.58 -15.17 56.26
N GLN A 113 -34.34 -14.66 55.29
CA GLN A 113 -33.83 -14.15 54.00
C GLN A 113 -33.58 -12.64 54.02
N THR A 114 -34.09 -11.94 55.03
CA THR A 114 -33.98 -10.48 55.09
C THR A 114 -32.66 -10.08 55.74
N CYS A 115 -31.90 -9.23 55.05
CA CYS A 115 -30.68 -8.65 55.59
C CYS A 115 -30.98 -7.86 56.88
N PRO A 116 -30.26 -8.11 57.99
CA PRO A 116 -30.36 -7.29 59.18
C PRO A 116 -30.03 -5.83 58.85
N ILE A 117 -30.92 -4.91 59.22
CA ILE A 117 -30.74 -3.46 58.98
C ILE A 117 -29.42 -2.98 59.61
N ASP A 118 -29.04 -3.56 60.74
CA ASP A 118 -27.84 -3.20 61.49
C ASP A 118 -26.52 -3.52 60.76
N LEU A 119 -26.54 -4.37 59.73
CA LEU A 119 -25.37 -4.66 58.89
C LEU A 119 -25.25 -3.68 57.70
N ILE A 120 -26.36 -3.07 57.29
CA ILE A 120 -26.40 -2.13 56.15
C ILE A 120 -26.27 -0.68 56.64
N ASN A 121 -27.05 -0.33 57.67
CA ASN A 121 -27.16 1.00 58.29
C ASN A 121 -26.89 0.87 59.79
N PRO A 122 -25.64 0.66 60.18
CA PRO A 122 -25.28 0.44 61.57
C PRO A 122 -25.36 1.75 62.38
N PRO A 123 -25.57 1.69 63.71
CA PRO A 123 -25.68 2.88 64.56
C PRO A 123 -24.35 3.66 64.65
N ASP A 124 -24.44 4.99 64.68
CA ASP A 124 -23.27 5.89 64.64
C ASP A 124 -22.35 5.77 65.87
N ASP A 125 -22.91 5.44 67.03
CA ASP A 125 -22.21 5.52 68.32
C ASP A 125 -21.22 4.37 68.57
N CYS A 126 -21.18 3.34 67.72
CA CYS A 126 -20.38 2.11 67.91
C CYS A 126 -20.54 1.48 69.31
N HIS A 127 -21.53 1.89 70.09
CA HIS A 127 -21.73 1.38 71.44
C HIS A 127 -22.21 -0.06 71.33
N VAL A 128 -21.60 -0.94 72.11
CA VAL A 128 -21.78 -2.36 71.90
C VAL A 128 -23.18 -2.78 72.36
N ASN A 129 -24.05 -3.00 71.39
CA ASN A 129 -25.32 -3.66 71.59
C ASN A 129 -25.18 -5.13 71.17
N TYR A 130 -25.05 -6.01 72.16
CA TYR A 130 -24.92 -7.44 71.91
C TYR A 130 -26.24 -8.12 71.48
N THR A 131 -27.31 -7.36 71.21
CA THR A 131 -28.47 -7.89 70.48
C THR A 131 -28.28 -7.84 68.95
N LEU A 132 -27.25 -7.16 68.47
CA LEU A 132 -26.93 -7.06 67.05
C LEU A 132 -26.44 -8.40 66.48
N SER A 133 -26.47 -8.52 65.16
CA SER A 133 -26.26 -9.77 64.42
C SER A 133 -24.78 -10.05 64.10
N PHE A 134 -23.84 -9.83 65.03
CA PHE A 134 -22.40 -10.05 64.81
C PHE A 134 -21.78 -11.07 65.78
N SER A 135 -20.69 -11.73 65.36
CA SER A 135 -19.79 -12.44 66.27
C SER A 135 -18.55 -11.63 66.58
N LEU A 136 -17.95 -11.01 65.55
CA LEU A 136 -16.78 -10.16 65.66
C LEU A 136 -17.08 -8.81 65.02
N GLN A 137 -17.05 -7.73 65.80
CA GLN A 137 -17.27 -6.37 65.32
C GLN A 137 -16.01 -5.52 65.49
N ILE A 138 -15.65 -4.75 64.47
CA ILE A 138 -14.62 -3.72 64.55
C ILE A 138 -15.23 -2.38 64.12
N CYS A 139 -15.13 -1.35 64.96
CA CYS A 139 -15.81 -0.07 64.74
C CYS A 139 -14.95 1.14 65.13
N ARG A 140 -14.99 2.21 64.31
CA ARG A 140 -14.18 3.43 64.49
C ARG A 140 -12.70 3.12 64.64
N VAL A 141 -12.12 2.58 63.57
CA VAL A 141 -10.69 2.36 63.42
C VAL A 141 -10.18 3.10 62.19
N GLU A 142 -8.99 3.67 62.20
CA GLU A 142 -8.43 4.23 60.96
C GLU A 142 -7.88 3.07 60.12
N ASP A 143 -6.86 2.37 60.61
CA ASP A 143 -6.16 1.34 59.84
C ASP A 143 -6.22 -0.03 60.54
N ILE A 144 -6.49 -1.08 59.76
CA ILE A 144 -6.47 -2.48 60.23
C ILE A 144 -5.46 -3.25 59.39
N VAL A 145 -4.42 -3.79 60.02
CA VAL A 145 -3.41 -4.61 59.37
C VAL A 145 -3.48 -6.04 59.89
N VAL A 146 -3.71 -6.98 58.97
CA VAL A 146 -3.88 -8.40 59.29
C VAL A 146 -2.76 -9.19 58.63
N SER A 147 -1.78 -9.63 59.43
CA SER A 147 -0.75 -10.60 59.03
C SER A 147 -0.96 -11.98 59.70
N GLY A 148 -1.81 -12.05 60.72
CA GLY A 148 -2.26 -13.28 61.39
C GLY A 148 -3.66 -13.72 60.96
N LEU A 149 -4.46 -14.23 61.90
CA LEU A 149 -5.78 -14.80 61.64
C LEU A 149 -6.89 -14.03 62.36
N ILE A 150 -7.89 -13.58 61.61
CA ILE A 150 -9.19 -13.13 62.14
C ILE A 150 -10.21 -14.20 61.79
N LYS A 151 -10.81 -14.83 62.80
CA LYS A 151 -11.79 -15.92 62.65
C LYS A 151 -13.14 -15.53 63.24
N GLY A 152 -14.21 -15.63 62.46
CA GLY A 152 -15.56 -15.48 63.03
C GLY A 152 -16.73 -15.82 62.11
N SER A 153 -17.87 -16.17 62.72
CA SER A 153 -19.11 -16.50 62.00
C SER A 153 -19.71 -15.33 61.26
N ILE A 154 -19.76 -14.15 61.91
CA ILE A 154 -20.23 -12.90 61.31
C ILE A 154 -19.22 -11.82 61.66
N VAL A 155 -18.29 -11.59 60.73
CA VAL A 155 -17.24 -10.57 60.85
C VAL A 155 -17.78 -9.28 60.26
N HIS A 156 -18.01 -8.28 61.11
CA HIS A 156 -18.54 -6.98 60.71
C HIS A 156 -17.54 -5.87 61.04
N ILE A 157 -16.85 -5.36 60.01
CA ILE A 157 -15.97 -4.21 60.12
C ILE A 157 -16.76 -2.97 59.70
N GLN A 158 -17.36 -2.31 60.68
CA GLN A 158 -18.40 -1.30 60.46
C GLN A 158 -17.85 0.02 59.89
N ARG A 159 -16.80 0.54 60.53
CA ARG A 159 -16.20 1.85 60.22
C ARG A 159 -14.69 1.74 60.35
N ALA A 160 -14.05 1.50 59.21
CA ALA A 160 -12.61 1.53 59.04
C ALA A 160 -12.27 2.48 57.88
N ARG A 161 -11.06 3.07 57.86
CA ARG A 161 -10.58 3.83 56.71
C ARG A 161 -9.85 2.93 55.74
N THR A 162 -8.86 2.17 56.20
CA THR A 162 -8.12 1.21 55.37
C THR A 162 -8.02 -0.16 56.04
N ILE A 163 -8.04 -1.21 55.22
CA ILE A 163 -7.82 -2.59 55.65
C ILE A 163 -6.76 -3.19 54.75
N ILE A 164 -5.70 -3.73 55.35
CA ILE A 164 -4.60 -4.37 54.66
C ILE A 164 -4.51 -5.81 55.16
N VAL A 165 -4.80 -6.78 54.29
CA VAL A 165 -4.58 -8.20 54.54
C VAL A 165 -3.24 -8.57 53.93
N ASP A 166 -2.20 -8.64 54.75
CA ASP A 166 -0.84 -8.96 54.35
C ASP A 166 -0.74 -10.40 53.80
N THR A 167 0.37 -10.74 53.16
CA THR A 167 0.64 -12.00 52.45
C THR A 167 0.28 -13.28 53.24
N TYR A 168 0.55 -13.31 54.55
CA TYR A 168 0.20 -14.43 55.44
C TYR A 168 -1.11 -14.20 56.22
N GLY A 169 -1.70 -13.03 56.06
CA GLY A 169 -2.94 -12.61 56.70
C GLY A 169 -4.15 -13.35 56.18
N MET A 170 -5.04 -13.73 57.09
CA MET A 170 -6.28 -14.41 56.75
C MET A 170 -7.47 -13.85 57.55
N ILE A 171 -8.54 -13.51 56.84
CA ILE A 171 -9.86 -13.24 57.44
C ILE A 171 -10.78 -14.40 57.05
N ILE A 172 -11.14 -15.23 58.03
CA ILE A 172 -11.85 -16.49 57.83
C ILE A 172 -13.21 -16.46 58.52
N ALA A 173 -14.25 -16.64 57.72
CA ALA A 173 -15.59 -17.03 58.15
C ALA A 173 -15.97 -18.41 57.59
N SER A 174 -14.99 -19.19 57.12
CA SER A 174 -15.23 -20.52 56.55
C SER A 174 -15.67 -21.50 57.63
N GLU A 175 -16.61 -22.41 57.30
CA GLU A 175 -17.11 -23.46 58.23
C GLU A 175 -17.77 -22.91 59.51
N LEU A 176 -18.24 -21.65 59.47
CA LEU A 176 -18.79 -20.95 60.63
C LEU A 176 -20.20 -20.40 60.42
N GLY A 177 -20.88 -20.85 59.36
CA GLY A 177 -22.25 -20.51 59.03
C GLY A 177 -23.28 -21.44 59.69
N CYS A 178 -24.35 -21.71 58.95
CA CYS A 178 -25.47 -22.51 59.45
C CYS A 178 -25.19 -24.00 59.31
N SER A 179 -25.53 -24.77 60.33
CA SER A 179 -25.62 -26.24 60.25
C SER A 179 -26.89 -26.68 59.54
N GLU A 180 -27.98 -25.95 59.73
CA GLU A 180 -29.26 -26.15 59.03
C GLU A 180 -29.81 -24.80 58.58
N GLY A 181 -30.33 -24.73 57.35
CA GLY A 181 -30.81 -23.47 56.76
C GLY A 181 -31.73 -23.69 55.56
N MET A 182 -32.07 -22.60 54.87
CA MET A 182 -33.05 -22.62 53.77
C MET A 182 -32.61 -23.44 52.55
N GLY A 183 -31.31 -23.48 52.28
CA GLY A 183 -30.71 -24.30 51.23
C GLY A 183 -30.11 -25.59 51.78
N LYS A 184 -30.64 -26.14 52.89
CA LYS A 184 -30.11 -27.35 53.53
C LYS A 184 -30.03 -28.52 52.54
N GLY A 185 -28.87 -29.18 52.54
CA GLY A 185 -28.67 -30.44 51.84
C GLY A 185 -29.42 -31.57 52.57
N ILE A 186 -30.10 -32.44 51.84
CA ILE A 186 -30.93 -33.51 52.41
C ILE A 186 -30.16 -34.82 52.39
N TYR A 187 -30.26 -35.58 53.48
CA TYR A 187 -29.73 -36.92 53.55
C TYR A 187 -30.86 -37.96 53.56
N SER A 188 -30.88 -38.87 52.59
CA SER A 188 -31.88 -39.95 52.56
C SER A 188 -31.30 -41.26 52.03
N HIS A 189 -31.53 -42.35 52.75
CA HIS A 189 -31.19 -43.71 52.32
C HIS A 189 -29.74 -43.89 51.79
N GLY A 190 -28.78 -43.18 52.37
CA GLY A 190 -27.39 -43.25 51.97
C GLY A 190 -26.93 -42.16 51.01
N ALA A 191 -27.81 -41.44 50.32
CA ALA A 191 -27.37 -40.32 49.46
C ALA A 191 -27.46 -39.01 50.26
N GLY A 192 -26.35 -38.26 50.34
CA GLY A 192 -26.32 -36.91 50.90
C GLY A 192 -26.21 -35.87 49.80
N SER A 193 -27.17 -34.96 49.69
CA SER A 193 -27.11 -33.85 48.75
C SER A 193 -26.41 -32.63 49.35
N GLY A 194 -25.67 -31.89 48.53
CA GLY A 194 -24.96 -30.70 48.98
C GLY A 194 -25.93 -29.55 49.30
N ALA A 195 -25.54 -28.67 50.21
CA ALA A 195 -26.31 -27.48 50.53
C ALA A 195 -26.20 -26.43 49.41
N GLY A 196 -27.22 -25.59 49.24
CA GLY A 196 -27.23 -24.47 48.28
C GLY A 196 -27.14 -23.12 48.99
N HIS A 197 -26.44 -22.16 48.41
CA HIS A 197 -26.41 -20.74 48.77
C HIS A 197 -25.59 -20.04 47.67
N GLY A 198 -26.06 -18.95 47.06
CA GLY A 198 -25.43 -18.40 45.84
C GLY A 198 -25.69 -19.25 44.59
N GLY A 199 -25.11 -20.44 44.57
CA GLY A 199 -25.37 -21.53 43.63
C GLY A 199 -26.23 -22.64 44.25
N ARG A 200 -26.79 -23.51 43.40
CA ARG A 200 -27.47 -24.73 43.84
C ARG A 200 -26.47 -25.76 44.37
N GLY A 201 -26.85 -26.48 45.43
CA GLY A 201 -26.09 -27.64 45.87
C GLY A 201 -26.11 -28.76 44.84
N GLY A 202 -25.03 -29.54 44.82
CA GLY A 202 -24.86 -30.73 44.01
C GLY A 202 -25.74 -31.89 44.50
N SER A 203 -26.18 -32.72 43.57
CA SER A 203 -27.03 -33.88 43.89
C SER A 203 -26.20 -35.04 44.42
N GLY A 204 -26.68 -35.70 45.48
CA GLY A 204 -26.06 -36.93 46.01
C GLY A 204 -26.58 -38.16 45.27
N PHE A 205 -25.71 -39.14 45.03
CA PHE A 205 -26.08 -40.41 44.38
C PHE A 205 -25.51 -41.61 45.12
N PHE A 206 -26.40 -42.48 45.60
CA PHE A 206 -26.01 -43.72 46.27
C PHE A 206 -27.02 -44.83 45.96
N ASN A 207 -26.53 -46.03 45.61
CA ASN A 207 -27.34 -47.23 45.33
C ASN A 207 -28.56 -46.99 44.41
N GLY A 208 -28.38 -46.26 43.30
CA GLY A 208 -29.43 -46.01 42.30
C GLY A 208 -30.45 -44.94 42.69
N ARG A 209 -30.28 -44.28 43.84
CA ARG A 209 -31.12 -43.17 44.29
C ARG A 209 -30.38 -41.84 44.13
N LEU A 210 -31.04 -40.87 43.52
CA LEU A 210 -30.55 -39.51 43.33
C LEU A 210 -31.34 -38.55 44.23
N ILE A 211 -30.64 -37.71 44.98
CA ILE A 211 -31.26 -36.64 45.78
C ILE A 211 -30.73 -35.30 45.29
N ASN A 212 -31.66 -34.43 44.91
CA ASN A 212 -31.34 -33.08 44.46
C ASN A 212 -30.67 -32.26 45.58
N GLY A 213 -29.66 -31.48 45.22
CA GLY A 213 -29.02 -30.55 46.16
C GLY A 213 -29.91 -29.34 46.49
N GLY A 214 -29.53 -28.68 47.58
CA GLY A 214 -30.26 -27.56 48.16
C GLY A 214 -30.43 -26.39 47.18
N HIS A 215 -31.55 -25.67 47.31
CA HIS A 215 -31.86 -24.53 46.45
C HIS A 215 -30.96 -23.32 46.74
N LYS A 216 -30.70 -22.50 45.72
CA LYS A 216 -30.13 -21.16 45.90
C LYS A 216 -31.15 -20.23 46.57
N TYR A 217 -30.69 -19.37 47.48
CA TYR A 217 -31.52 -18.38 48.17
C TYR A 217 -30.75 -17.07 48.38
N GLY A 218 -31.46 -16.04 48.85
CA GLY A 218 -30.91 -14.72 49.13
C GLY A 218 -30.81 -13.80 47.92
N ASN A 219 -30.41 -12.55 48.14
CA ASN A 219 -30.28 -11.53 47.10
C ASN A 219 -28.83 -11.45 46.58
N ALA A 220 -28.64 -11.53 45.26
CA ALA A 220 -27.31 -11.41 44.65
C ALA A 220 -26.79 -9.97 44.66
N ASP A 221 -27.65 -8.96 44.58
CA ASP A 221 -27.26 -7.54 44.48
C ASP A 221 -27.07 -6.87 45.85
N LEU A 222 -27.42 -7.57 46.92
CA LEU A 222 -27.18 -7.14 48.31
C LEU A 222 -27.23 -8.37 49.23
N PRO A 223 -26.23 -9.27 49.16
CA PRO A 223 -26.23 -10.51 49.91
C PRO A 223 -25.94 -10.26 51.39
N CYS A 224 -26.72 -10.89 52.26
CA CYS A 224 -26.57 -10.80 53.71
C CYS A 224 -27.02 -12.08 54.41
N GLU A 225 -26.88 -13.22 53.76
CA GLU A 225 -27.32 -14.50 54.28
C GLU A 225 -26.10 -15.37 54.62
N LEU A 226 -26.23 -16.20 55.65
CA LEU A 226 -25.23 -17.21 55.98
C LEU A 226 -25.35 -18.39 55.00
N GLY A 227 -24.24 -19.07 54.73
CA GLY A 227 -24.23 -20.35 54.04
C GLY A 227 -24.94 -21.42 54.86
N SER A 228 -25.54 -22.39 54.16
CA SER A 228 -26.31 -23.49 54.76
C SER A 228 -25.50 -24.77 54.83
N GLY A 229 -25.82 -25.58 55.84
CA GLY A 229 -25.22 -26.89 56.03
C GLY A 229 -26.00 -28.02 55.37
N ALA A 230 -25.40 -29.21 55.35
CA ALA A 230 -26.01 -30.43 54.83
C ALA A 230 -26.27 -31.43 55.96
N GLU A 231 -27.41 -32.12 55.88
CA GLU A 231 -27.90 -33.05 56.89
C GLU A 231 -27.00 -34.29 57.06
N GLY A 232 -26.86 -34.75 58.30
CA GLY A 232 -26.20 -36.01 58.64
C GLY A 232 -27.14 -37.24 58.62
N PRO A 233 -26.62 -38.47 58.57
CA PRO A 233 -27.42 -39.70 58.59
C PRO A 233 -28.21 -39.91 59.88
N ASN A 234 -27.67 -39.49 61.03
CA ASN A 234 -28.24 -39.62 62.39
C ASN A 234 -27.65 -38.51 63.29
N GLU A 235 -28.24 -38.26 64.46
CA GLU A 235 -27.74 -37.30 65.49
C GLU A 235 -26.29 -37.56 65.94
N SER A 236 -25.76 -38.77 65.72
CA SER A 236 -24.38 -39.14 66.05
C SER A 236 -23.33 -38.62 65.06
N TYR A 237 -23.74 -38.10 63.90
CA TYR A 237 -22.85 -37.55 62.87
C TYR A 237 -23.08 -36.04 62.73
N ALA A 238 -22.00 -35.27 62.78
CA ALA A 238 -22.07 -33.82 62.61
C ALA A 238 -22.55 -33.46 61.18
N PRO A 239 -23.52 -32.53 61.04
CA PRO A 239 -23.89 -31.99 59.74
C PRO A 239 -22.72 -31.19 59.16
N ALA A 240 -22.61 -31.13 57.83
CA ALA A 240 -21.65 -30.23 57.19
C ALA A 240 -22.09 -28.78 57.41
N ILE A 241 -21.17 -27.88 57.76
CA ILE A 241 -21.47 -26.49 58.11
C ILE A 241 -21.29 -25.58 56.88
N GLY A 242 -22.23 -24.65 56.67
CA GLY A 242 -22.09 -23.63 55.64
C GLY A 242 -21.04 -22.56 55.97
N GLY A 243 -20.68 -21.73 55.00
CA GLY A 243 -19.81 -20.57 55.20
C GLY A 243 -20.51 -19.44 55.99
N GLY A 244 -19.73 -18.68 56.74
CA GLY A 244 -20.18 -17.51 57.50
C GLY A 244 -20.35 -16.25 56.66
N MET A 245 -20.39 -15.09 57.31
CA MET A 245 -20.60 -13.80 56.67
C MET A 245 -19.48 -12.82 57.02
N ILE A 246 -18.97 -12.11 56.02
CA ILE A 246 -17.99 -11.04 56.18
C ILE A 246 -18.58 -9.77 55.58
N VAL A 247 -18.74 -8.73 56.39
CA VAL A 247 -19.23 -7.41 55.99
C VAL A 247 -18.16 -6.37 56.32
N MET A 248 -17.72 -5.61 55.32
CA MET A 248 -16.74 -4.52 55.51
C MET A 248 -17.32 -3.20 55.00
N GLY A 249 -17.28 -2.17 55.84
CA GLY A 249 -17.89 -0.86 55.59
C GLY A 249 -19.42 -0.89 55.72
N SER A 250 -20.03 0.24 55.40
CA SER A 250 -21.49 0.42 55.34
C SER A 250 -21.86 1.43 54.26
N ILE A 251 -23.17 1.59 53.97
CA ILE A 251 -23.64 2.59 52.99
C ILE A 251 -23.23 4.01 53.40
N GLN A 252 -23.31 4.34 54.69
CA GLN A 252 -22.97 5.66 55.21
C GLN A 252 -21.46 5.87 55.34
N TRP A 253 -20.73 4.81 55.71
CA TRP A 253 -19.30 4.83 55.97
C TRP A 253 -18.59 3.76 55.13
N PRO A 254 -18.48 3.94 53.81
CA PRO A 254 -17.75 3.01 52.96
C PRO A 254 -16.26 3.08 53.26
N LEU A 255 -15.60 1.93 53.15
CA LEU A 255 -14.16 1.81 53.30
C LEU A 255 -13.45 2.63 52.21
N PHE A 256 -12.39 3.35 52.57
CA PHE A 256 -11.64 4.13 51.56
C PHE A 256 -10.84 3.18 50.67
N ARG A 257 -10.09 2.24 51.28
CA ARG A 257 -9.26 1.27 50.55
C ARG A 257 -9.21 -0.09 51.22
N LEU A 258 -9.32 -1.14 50.41
CA LEU A 258 -9.10 -2.54 50.81
C LEU A 258 -7.95 -3.13 49.98
N ASP A 259 -6.86 -3.47 50.65
CA ASP A 259 -5.69 -4.08 50.01
C ASP A 259 -5.54 -5.53 50.49
N ILE A 260 -5.60 -6.48 49.55
CA ILE A 260 -5.54 -7.91 49.86
C ILE A 260 -4.33 -8.52 49.15
N TYR A 261 -3.33 -8.87 49.95
CA TYR A 261 -2.16 -9.67 49.58
C TYR A 261 -2.30 -11.12 50.04
N GLY A 262 -3.02 -11.36 51.14
CA GLY A 262 -3.30 -12.69 51.70
C GLY A 262 -4.65 -13.27 51.23
N SER A 263 -5.49 -13.72 52.17
CA SER A 263 -6.79 -14.32 51.82
C SER A 263 -7.97 -13.91 52.70
N VAL A 264 -9.13 -13.80 52.07
CA VAL A 264 -10.44 -13.58 52.73
C VAL A 264 -11.36 -14.73 52.32
N LYS A 265 -11.79 -15.55 53.28
CA LYS A 265 -12.48 -16.82 52.99
C LYS A 265 -13.75 -17.01 53.80
N ALA A 266 -14.86 -17.30 53.13
CA ALA A 266 -16.11 -17.75 53.73
C ALA A 266 -16.58 -19.04 53.05
N ASP A 267 -15.70 -20.03 52.97
CA ASP A 267 -15.96 -21.32 52.30
C ASP A 267 -16.86 -22.24 53.15
N GLY A 268 -17.56 -23.16 52.48
CA GLY A 268 -18.34 -24.21 53.12
C GLY A 268 -17.49 -25.41 53.55
N GLU A 269 -17.94 -26.14 54.56
CA GLU A 269 -17.21 -27.30 55.10
C GLU A 269 -17.16 -28.46 54.10
N SER A 270 -15.94 -28.99 53.90
CA SER A 270 -15.69 -30.16 53.06
C SER A 270 -15.68 -31.44 53.88
N VAL A 271 -16.51 -32.42 53.51
CA VAL A 271 -16.59 -33.70 54.21
C VAL A 271 -15.65 -34.71 53.55
N GLY A 272 -14.45 -34.92 54.11
CA GLY A 272 -13.45 -35.83 53.53
C GLY A 272 -13.50 -37.29 54.01
N LYS A 273 -14.28 -37.60 55.05
CA LYS A 273 -14.26 -38.93 55.71
C LYS A 273 -15.35 -39.85 55.15
N LYS A 274 -15.00 -41.13 54.93
CA LYS A 274 -15.98 -42.19 54.64
C LYS A 274 -16.87 -42.40 55.86
N THR A 275 -18.19 -42.33 55.67
CA THR A 275 -19.15 -42.64 56.72
C THR A 275 -19.26 -44.17 56.86
N ILE A 276 -18.79 -44.73 57.97
CA ILE A 276 -18.79 -46.17 58.23
C ILE A 276 -19.78 -46.46 59.35
N ASN A 277 -20.74 -47.37 59.12
CA ASN A 277 -21.66 -47.79 60.18
C ASN A 277 -20.93 -48.54 61.30
N GLY A 278 -21.52 -48.61 62.50
CA GLY A 278 -20.98 -49.42 63.61
C GLY A 278 -20.79 -50.91 63.28
N ASN A 279 -21.46 -51.40 62.23
CA ASN A 279 -21.33 -52.77 61.68
C ASN A 279 -20.32 -52.88 60.52
N SER A 280 -19.47 -51.88 60.27
CA SER A 280 -18.50 -51.80 59.15
C SER A 280 -19.08 -51.74 57.71
N SER A 281 -20.40 -51.59 57.56
CA SER A 281 -21.04 -51.38 56.25
C SER A 281 -20.86 -49.94 55.75
N LEU A 282 -20.57 -49.75 54.46
CA LEU A 282 -20.51 -48.45 53.80
C LEU A 282 -21.88 -47.75 53.86
N ILE A 283 -21.93 -46.62 54.57
CA ILE A 283 -23.03 -45.67 54.51
C ILE A 283 -22.64 -44.66 53.42
N GLY A 284 -23.57 -44.27 52.55
CA GLY A 284 -23.23 -43.32 51.51
C GLY A 284 -22.89 -41.92 52.06
N GLY A 285 -22.22 -41.14 51.23
CA GLY A 285 -21.52 -39.94 51.65
C GLY A 285 -22.43 -38.76 51.97
N LEU A 286 -21.96 -37.91 52.88
CA LEU A 286 -22.60 -36.64 53.25
C LEU A 286 -22.46 -35.60 52.14
N GLY A 287 -23.42 -34.67 52.08
CA GLY A 287 -23.28 -33.49 51.22
C GLY A 287 -22.28 -32.48 51.80
N GLY A 288 -21.66 -31.68 50.92
CA GLY A 288 -20.84 -30.54 51.35
C GLY A 288 -21.68 -29.33 51.79
N GLY A 289 -21.13 -28.51 52.70
CA GLY A 289 -21.74 -27.24 53.11
C GLY A 289 -21.65 -26.18 52.00
N SER A 290 -22.60 -25.25 51.92
CA SER A 290 -22.55 -24.18 50.91
C SER A 290 -21.62 -23.04 51.32
N GLY A 291 -21.07 -22.32 50.34
CA GLY A 291 -20.25 -21.13 50.59
C GLY A 291 -21.04 -20.02 51.29
N GLY A 292 -20.35 -19.09 51.93
CA GLY A 292 -20.93 -17.98 52.71
C GLY A 292 -21.16 -16.71 51.90
N THR A 293 -21.19 -15.56 52.60
CA THR A 293 -21.39 -14.23 52.00
C THR A 293 -20.23 -13.30 52.32
N ILE A 294 -19.73 -12.59 51.31
CA ILE A 294 -18.80 -11.47 51.45
C ILE A 294 -19.47 -10.22 50.86
N LEU A 295 -19.77 -9.24 51.71
CA LEU A 295 -20.38 -7.97 51.33
C LEU A 295 -19.41 -6.82 51.65
N LEU A 296 -19.02 -6.06 50.62
CA LEU A 296 -18.00 -5.03 50.76
C LEU A 296 -18.55 -3.68 50.30
N PHE A 297 -18.48 -2.67 51.17
CA PHE A 297 -18.77 -1.28 50.87
C PHE A 297 -17.45 -0.51 50.81
N LEU A 298 -17.00 -0.12 49.61
CA LEU A 298 -15.68 0.48 49.43
C LEU A 298 -15.61 1.52 48.30
N GLN A 299 -14.52 2.29 48.26
CA GLN A 299 -14.15 3.19 47.17
C GLN A 299 -13.08 2.55 46.27
N GLU A 300 -12.06 1.93 46.86
CA GLU A 300 -10.93 1.33 46.12
C GLU A 300 -10.61 -0.10 46.61
N LEU A 301 -10.37 -1.02 45.68
CA LEU A 301 -9.93 -2.40 45.92
C LEU A 301 -8.59 -2.67 45.23
N THR A 302 -7.65 -3.26 45.95
CA THR A 302 -6.47 -3.90 45.35
C THR A 302 -6.42 -5.37 45.75
N LEU A 303 -6.33 -6.24 44.76
CA LEU A 303 -6.22 -7.69 44.92
C LEU A 303 -4.96 -8.15 44.17
N GLU A 304 -3.88 -8.39 44.91
CA GLU A 304 -2.54 -8.61 44.37
C GLU A 304 -2.28 -10.05 43.91
N ASP A 305 -1.15 -10.27 43.24
CA ASP A 305 -0.75 -11.61 42.79
C ASP A 305 -0.65 -12.60 43.97
N ASN A 306 -1.21 -13.81 43.81
CA ASN A 306 -1.36 -14.86 44.84
C ASN A 306 -2.37 -14.59 45.98
N SER A 307 -3.07 -13.46 45.97
CA SER A 307 -4.16 -13.23 46.91
C SER A 307 -5.46 -13.95 46.50
N SER A 308 -6.33 -14.23 47.46
CA SER A 308 -7.60 -14.92 47.18
C SER A 308 -8.78 -14.43 48.02
N VAL A 309 -9.90 -14.12 47.35
CA VAL A 309 -11.22 -13.96 47.98
C VAL A 309 -12.06 -15.20 47.63
N SER A 310 -12.48 -15.97 48.63
CA SER A 310 -13.09 -17.29 48.41
C SER A 310 -14.42 -17.44 49.15
N VAL A 311 -15.43 -17.95 48.43
CA VAL A 311 -16.74 -18.35 48.96
C VAL A 311 -17.14 -19.72 48.37
N VAL A 312 -16.19 -20.63 48.27
CA VAL A 312 -16.33 -21.92 47.59
C VAL A 312 -17.23 -22.86 48.39
N GLY A 313 -18.03 -23.66 47.69
CA GLY A 313 -18.81 -24.73 48.31
C GLY A 313 -17.93 -25.88 48.80
N GLY A 314 -18.30 -26.49 49.92
CA GLY A 314 -17.59 -27.64 50.49
C GLY A 314 -17.70 -28.89 49.63
N SER A 315 -16.69 -29.75 49.67
CA SER A 315 -16.69 -31.01 48.92
C SER A 315 -17.60 -32.06 49.57
N GLY A 316 -18.33 -32.82 48.76
CA GLY A 316 -19.15 -33.94 49.21
C GLY A 316 -18.32 -35.14 49.64
N GLY A 317 -18.83 -35.90 50.61
CA GLY A 317 -18.13 -37.05 51.18
C GLY A 317 -18.29 -38.35 50.38
N PRO A 318 -17.34 -39.30 50.53
CA PRO A 318 -17.41 -40.60 49.87
C PRO A 318 -18.26 -41.63 50.64
N PRO A 319 -18.99 -42.54 49.95
CA PRO A 319 -19.21 -42.58 48.50
C PRO A 319 -20.44 -41.74 48.06
N GLY A 320 -20.30 -40.91 47.03
CA GLY A 320 -21.44 -40.36 46.27
C GLY A 320 -22.12 -39.12 46.85
N GLY A 321 -21.50 -38.41 47.81
CA GLY A 321 -21.99 -37.14 48.34
C GLY A 321 -21.94 -36.01 47.32
N GLY A 322 -22.99 -35.19 47.28
CA GLY A 322 -23.06 -34.00 46.42
C GLY A 322 -22.24 -32.83 46.96
N GLY A 323 -21.58 -32.07 46.09
CA GLY A 323 -20.81 -30.88 46.48
C GLY A 323 -21.70 -29.70 46.88
N GLY A 324 -21.26 -28.84 47.80
CA GLY A 324 -22.00 -27.65 48.20
C GLY A 324 -22.03 -26.57 47.10
N GLY A 325 -23.08 -25.73 47.05
CA GLY A 325 -23.15 -24.59 46.14
C GLY A 325 -22.17 -23.48 46.54
N GLY A 326 -21.60 -22.78 45.56
CA GLY A 326 -20.70 -21.65 45.81
C GLY A 326 -21.47 -20.40 46.26
N GLY A 327 -20.91 -19.65 47.21
CA GLY A 327 -21.56 -18.53 47.91
C GLY A 327 -21.68 -17.22 47.12
N ARG A 328 -21.75 -16.09 47.84
CA ARG A 328 -21.99 -14.77 47.25
C ARG A 328 -20.90 -13.77 47.60
N VAL A 329 -20.45 -13.01 46.61
CA VAL A 329 -19.57 -11.84 46.79
C VAL A 329 -20.24 -10.63 46.14
N HIS A 330 -20.39 -9.54 46.89
CA HIS A 330 -20.93 -8.29 46.36
C HIS A 330 -20.03 -7.10 46.66
N PHE A 331 -19.71 -6.34 45.62
CA PHE A 331 -18.96 -5.09 45.69
C PHE A 331 -19.90 -3.88 45.57
N HIS A 332 -20.15 -3.21 46.68
CA HIS A 332 -20.96 -2.00 46.74
C HIS A 332 -20.08 -0.75 46.65
N TRP A 333 -19.80 -0.32 45.41
CA TRP A 333 -18.97 0.84 45.12
C TRP A 333 -19.62 2.16 45.59
N SER A 334 -18.82 3.03 46.19
CA SER A 334 -19.21 4.40 46.55
C SER A 334 -18.37 5.41 45.76
N LYS A 335 -18.98 6.56 45.41
CA LYS A 335 -18.31 7.68 44.71
C LYS A 335 -17.56 7.25 43.42
N ILE A 336 -18.25 6.59 42.50
CA ILE A 336 -17.68 6.31 41.17
C ILE A 336 -17.66 7.61 40.37
N ASP A 337 -16.49 8.21 40.20
CA ASP A 337 -16.32 9.37 39.33
C ASP A 337 -16.54 8.99 37.86
N SER A 338 -16.95 9.94 37.02
CA SER A 338 -17.27 9.67 35.60
C SER A 338 -16.59 10.66 34.67
N GLY A 339 -16.36 10.24 33.42
CA GLY A 339 -15.65 11.04 32.43
C GLY A 339 -14.17 11.25 32.78
N VAL A 340 -13.69 12.49 32.68
CA VAL A 340 -12.25 12.83 32.80
C VAL A 340 -11.69 12.53 34.20
N GLU A 341 -12.53 12.59 35.23
CA GLU A 341 -12.14 12.34 36.62
C GLU A 341 -12.14 10.85 36.98
N TYR A 342 -12.60 9.97 36.08
CA TYR A 342 -12.68 8.54 36.35
C TYR A 342 -11.30 7.94 36.72
N VAL A 343 -11.29 7.18 37.81
CA VAL A 343 -10.17 6.33 38.23
C VAL A 343 -10.71 4.91 38.41
N PRO A 344 -9.99 3.87 37.96
CA PRO A 344 -10.40 2.49 38.17
C PRO A 344 -10.62 2.19 39.66
N VAL A 345 -11.83 1.71 40.00
CA VAL A 345 -12.20 1.40 41.40
C VAL A 345 -11.59 0.11 41.93
N ALA A 346 -11.05 -0.74 41.04
CA ALA A 346 -10.45 -2.00 41.42
C ALA A 346 -9.24 -2.34 40.53
N THR A 347 -8.18 -2.84 41.16
CA THR A 347 -7.03 -3.50 40.51
C THR A 347 -7.00 -4.96 40.95
N ILE A 348 -7.10 -5.88 39.99
CA ILE A 348 -7.33 -7.31 40.26
C ILE A 348 -6.30 -8.12 39.49
N SER A 349 -5.35 -8.66 40.23
CA SER A 349 -4.33 -9.60 39.76
C SER A 349 -4.48 -10.96 40.45
N GLY A 350 -5.06 -11.00 41.66
CA GLY A 350 -5.39 -12.22 42.42
C GLY A 350 -6.69 -12.91 42.01
N SER A 351 -7.12 -13.91 42.80
CA SER A 351 -8.26 -14.78 42.48
C SER A 351 -9.51 -14.49 43.30
N ILE A 352 -10.67 -14.42 42.63
CA ILE A 352 -12.00 -14.40 43.28
C ILE A 352 -12.70 -15.71 42.93
N ASN A 353 -12.87 -16.58 43.92
CA ASN A 353 -13.40 -17.92 43.73
C ASN A 353 -14.79 -18.08 44.37
N SER A 354 -15.79 -18.34 43.53
CA SER A 354 -17.16 -18.66 43.94
C SER A 354 -17.62 -20.01 43.39
N SER A 355 -16.69 -20.92 43.10
CA SER A 355 -17.01 -22.25 42.56
C SER A 355 -17.86 -23.10 43.52
N GLY A 356 -18.66 -23.99 42.94
CA GLY A 356 -19.32 -25.04 43.71
C GLY A 356 -18.32 -26.12 44.13
N GLY A 357 -18.61 -26.79 45.23
CA GLY A 357 -17.81 -27.86 45.79
C GLY A 357 -17.74 -29.09 44.89
N ALA A 358 -16.62 -29.80 44.99
CA ALA A 358 -16.43 -31.06 44.31
C ALA A 358 -17.37 -32.14 44.86
N ALA A 359 -17.87 -33.01 43.99
CA ALA A 359 -18.64 -34.18 44.40
C ALA A 359 -17.75 -35.42 44.45
N ASP A 360 -18.17 -36.42 45.22
CA ASP A 360 -17.48 -37.70 45.25
C ASP A 360 -18.08 -38.70 44.24
N ASN A 361 -17.22 -39.39 43.50
CA ASN A 361 -17.55 -40.46 42.54
C ASN A 361 -18.74 -40.15 41.61
N THR A 362 -19.93 -40.64 41.96
CA THR A 362 -21.18 -40.55 41.21
C THR A 362 -22.06 -39.35 41.59
N GLY A 363 -21.65 -38.57 42.59
CA GLY A 363 -22.33 -37.32 42.98
C GLY A 363 -22.15 -36.22 41.92
N LEU A 364 -23.04 -35.23 41.94
CA LEU A 364 -22.95 -34.05 41.08
C LEU A 364 -22.32 -32.87 41.83
N PHE A 365 -21.51 -32.10 41.10
CA PHE A 365 -20.86 -30.88 41.58
C PHE A 365 -21.89 -29.82 41.97
N GLY A 366 -21.54 -28.97 42.94
CA GLY A 366 -22.31 -27.78 43.23
C GLY A 366 -22.25 -26.78 42.07
N GLU A 367 -23.30 -25.97 41.89
CA GLU A 367 -23.27 -24.85 40.95
C GLU A 367 -22.41 -23.70 41.50
N VAL A 368 -21.88 -22.91 40.58
CA VAL A 368 -21.12 -21.69 40.87
C VAL A 368 -22.03 -20.64 41.52
N GLY A 369 -21.47 -19.92 42.49
CA GLY A 369 -22.08 -18.78 43.15
C GLY A 369 -22.14 -17.51 42.33
N THR A 370 -22.48 -16.40 42.98
CA THR A 370 -22.64 -15.09 42.32
C THR A 370 -21.60 -14.10 42.78
N VAL A 371 -20.94 -13.44 41.83
CA VAL A 371 -20.07 -12.27 42.07
C VAL A 371 -20.71 -11.07 41.38
N THR A 372 -21.21 -10.12 42.15
CA THR A 372 -21.97 -8.96 41.65
C THR A 372 -21.35 -7.65 42.11
N GLY A 373 -21.70 -6.56 41.42
CA GLY A 373 -21.26 -5.22 41.75
C GLY A 373 -22.41 -4.24 41.61
N LYS A 374 -22.25 -3.06 42.19
CA LYS A 374 -23.20 -1.96 42.01
C LYS A 374 -23.35 -1.59 40.53
N LYS A 375 -24.55 -1.16 40.14
CA LYS A 375 -24.83 -0.64 38.79
C LYS A 375 -23.89 0.52 38.46
N CYS A 376 -23.19 0.42 37.34
CA CYS A 376 -22.22 1.41 36.92
C CYS A 376 -22.88 2.63 36.25
N PRO A 377 -22.27 3.82 36.38
CA PRO A 377 -22.71 5.01 35.65
C PRO A 377 -22.45 4.87 34.14
N LYS A 378 -22.92 5.86 33.38
CA LYS A 378 -22.77 5.94 31.91
C LYS A 378 -21.30 5.82 31.49
N GLY A 379 -21.03 5.15 30.38
CA GLY A 379 -19.67 4.89 29.86
C GLY A 379 -18.91 3.72 30.50
N LEU A 380 -19.37 3.19 31.64
CA LEU A 380 -18.71 2.11 32.37
C LEU A 380 -19.57 0.83 32.43
N TYR A 381 -18.97 -0.36 32.54
CA TYR A 381 -19.67 -1.64 32.64
C TYR A 381 -18.94 -2.70 33.49
N GLY A 382 -19.61 -3.82 33.77
CA GLY A 382 -19.10 -4.94 34.54
C GLY A 382 -19.17 -4.75 36.06
N THR A 383 -18.71 -5.77 36.79
CA THR A 383 -18.70 -5.77 38.27
C THR A 383 -17.80 -4.69 38.88
N PHE A 384 -16.75 -4.29 38.16
CA PHE A 384 -15.73 -3.33 38.59
C PHE A 384 -15.82 -1.98 37.85
N CYS A 385 -16.94 -1.72 37.16
CA CYS A 385 -17.18 -0.49 36.40
C CYS A 385 -15.99 -0.07 35.52
N LYS A 386 -15.58 -0.96 34.61
CA LYS A 386 -14.53 -0.72 33.61
C LYS A 386 -15.07 0.12 32.46
N GLU A 387 -14.19 0.85 31.78
CA GLU A 387 -14.53 1.67 30.61
C GLU A 387 -15.02 0.79 29.45
N CYS A 388 -16.11 1.20 28.78
CA CYS A 388 -16.57 0.52 27.56
C CYS A 388 -15.47 0.48 26.47
N PRO A 389 -15.42 -0.58 25.63
CA PRO A 389 -14.42 -0.71 24.57
C PRO A 389 -14.39 0.46 23.57
N ILE A 390 -13.23 0.72 22.97
CA ILE A 390 -13.05 1.77 21.96
C ILE A 390 -14.01 1.52 20.78
N GLY A 391 -14.70 2.58 20.33
CA GLY A 391 -15.72 2.48 19.28
C GLY A 391 -17.09 2.01 19.78
N THR A 392 -17.32 2.02 21.09
CA THR A 392 -18.64 1.83 21.71
C THR A 392 -19.00 2.98 22.65
N TYR A 393 -20.29 3.19 22.89
CA TYR A 393 -20.81 4.16 23.86
C TYR A 393 -21.87 3.53 24.76
N LYS A 394 -22.13 4.16 25.90
CA LYS A 394 -23.18 3.75 26.84
C LYS A 394 -23.82 4.94 27.53
N ASP A 395 -25.11 5.14 27.30
CA ASP A 395 -25.88 6.32 27.71
C ASP A 395 -26.82 6.07 28.92
N MET A 396 -26.94 4.83 29.37
CA MET A 396 -27.76 4.40 30.50
C MET A 396 -26.91 3.81 31.64
N GLU A 397 -27.45 3.82 32.87
CA GLU A 397 -26.85 3.16 34.02
C GLU A 397 -27.08 1.64 33.98
N GLY A 398 -26.08 0.86 34.39
CA GLY A 398 -26.15 -0.60 34.46
C GLY A 398 -24.77 -1.23 34.47
N SER A 399 -24.66 -2.54 34.61
CA SER A 399 -23.36 -3.24 34.63
C SER A 399 -23.22 -4.28 33.52
N ASP A 400 -24.25 -4.50 32.71
CA ASP A 400 -24.19 -5.46 31.62
C ASP A 400 -23.32 -4.95 30.46
N GLU A 401 -22.50 -5.84 29.90
CA GLU A 401 -21.62 -5.56 28.76
C GLU A 401 -22.42 -5.23 27.48
N SER A 402 -23.61 -5.84 27.32
CA SER A 402 -24.50 -5.58 26.19
C SER A 402 -25.03 -4.14 26.12
N LEU A 403 -24.83 -3.35 27.17
CA LEU A 403 -25.18 -1.92 27.19
C LEU A 403 -24.13 -1.03 26.50
N CYS A 404 -22.93 -1.55 26.21
CA CYS A 404 -21.94 -0.84 25.39
C CYS A 404 -22.30 -1.05 23.90
N THR A 405 -22.94 -0.06 23.28
CA THR A 405 -23.42 -0.12 21.90
C THR A 405 -22.36 0.41 20.93
N PRO A 406 -22.19 -0.20 19.73
CA PRO A 406 -21.20 0.24 18.76
C PRO A 406 -21.56 1.60 18.15
N CYS A 407 -20.57 2.47 18.00
CA CYS A 407 -20.74 3.78 17.38
C CYS A 407 -21.00 3.63 15.86
N SER A 408 -21.84 4.50 15.29
CA SER A 408 -22.14 4.43 13.85
C SER A 408 -20.92 4.75 12.99
N LEU A 409 -20.57 3.82 12.09
CA LEU A 409 -19.50 3.99 11.11
C LEU A 409 -19.84 5.00 10.01
N GLU A 410 -21.11 5.40 9.86
CA GLU A 410 -21.52 6.40 8.87
C GLU A 410 -21.08 7.82 9.26
N LEU A 411 -20.94 8.07 10.56
CA LEU A 411 -20.49 9.34 11.11
C LEU A 411 -18.96 9.46 11.17
N LEU A 412 -18.24 8.34 11.00
CA LEU A 412 -16.78 8.29 11.02
C LEU A 412 -16.23 8.64 9.62
N PRO A 413 -15.41 9.69 9.49
CA PRO A 413 -14.74 9.99 8.23
C PRO A 413 -13.87 8.81 7.75
N ARG A 414 -13.71 8.66 6.44
CA ARG A 414 -13.02 7.49 5.86
C ARG A 414 -11.55 7.33 6.29
N ARG A 415 -10.92 8.41 6.76
CA ARG A 415 -9.51 8.44 7.19
C ARG A 415 -9.40 8.81 8.68
N ALA A 416 -10.33 8.31 9.49
CA ALA A 416 -10.38 8.55 10.93
C ALA A 416 -10.52 7.25 11.73
N ASN A 417 -9.98 7.25 12.95
CA ASN A 417 -10.11 6.18 13.92
C ASN A 417 -10.72 6.71 15.22
N PHE A 418 -11.53 5.89 15.90
CA PHE A 418 -12.03 6.24 17.23
C PHE A 418 -10.88 6.30 18.23
N ILE A 419 -10.92 7.27 19.13
CA ILE A 419 -9.89 7.47 20.15
C ILE A 419 -10.32 6.89 21.50
N TYR A 420 -9.31 6.57 22.31
CA TYR A 420 -9.51 6.27 23.71
C TYR A 420 -9.98 7.51 24.47
N VAL A 421 -11.00 7.34 25.33
CA VAL A 421 -11.51 8.37 26.22
C VAL A 421 -11.62 7.82 27.62
N ARG A 422 -11.02 8.54 28.56
CA ARG A 422 -11.09 8.24 29.98
C ARG A 422 -12.53 8.33 30.50
N GLY A 423 -12.95 7.34 31.28
CA GLY A 423 -14.31 7.17 31.77
C GLY A 423 -15.29 6.58 30.75
N GLY A 424 -14.82 6.20 29.55
CA GLY A 424 -15.65 5.69 28.47
C GLY A 424 -16.56 6.76 27.84
N VAL A 425 -17.18 6.42 26.71
CA VAL A 425 -18.04 7.36 25.98
C VAL A 425 -19.49 7.24 26.47
N SER A 426 -20.05 8.35 26.94
CA SER A 426 -21.44 8.40 27.47
C SER A 426 -22.49 8.81 26.43
N GLN A 427 -22.06 9.29 25.27
CA GLN A 427 -22.92 9.82 24.20
C GLN A 427 -22.77 8.99 22.91
N PRO A 428 -23.80 8.97 22.04
CA PRO A 428 -23.73 8.24 20.76
C PRO A 428 -22.68 8.77 19.78
N PHE A 429 -22.21 10.00 19.98
CA PHE A 429 -21.14 10.59 19.19
C PHE A 429 -19.78 10.25 19.79
N CYS A 430 -19.09 9.30 19.17
CA CYS A 430 -17.79 8.84 19.64
C CYS A 430 -16.68 9.71 19.05
N PRO A 431 -15.76 10.22 19.89
CA PRO A 431 -14.68 11.05 19.41
C PRO A 431 -13.71 10.24 18.56
N TYR A 432 -13.15 10.91 17.57
CA TYR A 432 -12.25 10.33 16.59
C TYR A 432 -11.12 11.30 16.26
N GLU A 433 -10.02 10.76 15.75
CA GLU A 433 -8.91 11.51 15.19
C GLU A 433 -8.59 11.02 13.78
N CYS A 434 -7.98 11.87 12.97
CA CYS A 434 -7.51 11.44 11.66
C CYS A 434 -6.29 10.52 11.79
N ILE A 435 -6.13 9.57 10.86
CA ILE A 435 -5.01 8.59 10.85
C ILE A 435 -3.62 9.28 10.88
N SER A 436 -3.54 10.52 10.42
CA SER A 436 -2.33 11.34 10.44
C SER A 436 -2.69 12.81 10.60
N GLU A 437 -1.79 13.56 11.25
CA GLU A 437 -1.87 15.04 11.38
C GLU A 437 -1.91 15.78 10.04
N LYS A 438 -1.54 15.11 8.93
CA LYS A 438 -1.62 15.67 7.57
C LYS A 438 -3.05 15.92 7.10
N TYR A 439 -4.02 15.20 7.66
CA TYR A 439 -5.42 15.34 7.32
C TYR A 439 -6.10 16.30 8.28
N ARG A 440 -6.90 17.23 7.75
CA ARG A 440 -7.57 18.23 8.57
C ARG A 440 -8.94 17.75 9.05
N MET A 441 -9.16 17.81 10.36
CA MET A 441 -10.49 17.67 10.97
C MET A 441 -11.43 18.79 10.50
N PRO A 442 -12.75 18.53 10.37
CA PRO A 442 -13.46 17.33 10.85
C PRO A 442 -13.55 16.18 9.85
N LYS A 443 -13.40 16.40 8.53
CA LYS A 443 -13.64 15.36 7.51
C LYS A 443 -12.40 14.53 7.13
N CYS A 444 -11.24 14.83 7.71
CA CYS A 444 -9.95 14.21 7.39
C CYS A 444 -9.61 14.28 5.89
N TYR A 445 -9.89 15.44 5.28
CA TYR A 445 -9.56 15.70 3.88
C TYR A 445 -8.10 16.12 3.72
N THR A 446 -7.55 15.85 2.53
CA THR A 446 -6.31 16.49 2.08
C THR A 446 -6.54 17.98 1.79
N PRO A 447 -5.50 18.82 1.82
CA PRO A 447 -5.63 20.24 1.47
C PRO A 447 -6.21 20.49 0.08
N LEU A 448 -5.94 19.61 -0.89
CA LEU A 448 -6.50 19.70 -2.24
C LEU A 448 -8.00 19.36 -2.26
N GLU A 449 -8.40 18.27 -1.58
CA GLU A 449 -9.82 17.91 -1.43
C GLU A 449 -10.59 19.05 -0.73
N GLU A 450 -10.01 19.65 0.32
CA GLU A 450 -10.59 20.81 1.00
C GLU A 450 -10.81 21.97 0.01
N LEU A 451 -9.81 22.32 -0.80
CA LEU A 451 -9.95 23.33 -1.86
C LEU A 451 -11.07 22.96 -2.85
N MET A 452 -11.11 21.72 -3.36
CA MET A 452 -12.16 21.30 -4.29
C MET A 452 -13.55 21.40 -3.69
N TYR A 453 -13.71 21.01 -2.42
CA TYR A 453 -15.00 21.11 -1.72
C TYR A 453 -15.38 22.54 -1.34
N THR A 454 -14.42 23.46 -1.16
CA THR A 454 -14.76 24.90 -0.98
C THR A 454 -15.44 25.49 -2.21
N PHE A 455 -15.12 25.01 -3.42
CA PHE A 455 -15.78 25.40 -4.67
C PHE A 455 -17.07 24.61 -4.98
N GLY A 456 -17.62 23.87 -4.01
CA GLY A 456 -18.86 23.09 -4.18
C GLY A 456 -18.64 21.66 -4.69
N GLY A 457 -17.40 21.16 -4.68
CA GLY A 457 -17.06 19.78 -5.00
C GLY A 457 -16.26 19.62 -6.31
N PRO A 458 -15.97 18.36 -6.69
CA PRO A 458 -15.10 18.06 -7.84
C PRO A 458 -15.64 18.58 -9.17
N TRP A 459 -16.95 18.47 -9.41
CA TRP A 459 -17.59 18.90 -10.66
C TRP A 459 -17.51 20.41 -10.92
N PRO A 460 -17.95 21.29 -10.00
CA PRO A 460 -17.82 22.74 -10.21
C PRO A 460 -16.36 23.19 -10.28
N PHE A 461 -15.44 22.56 -9.53
CA PHE A 461 -14.02 22.85 -9.62
C PHE A 461 -13.44 22.55 -11.01
N VAL A 462 -13.76 21.39 -11.60
CA VAL A 462 -13.32 21.02 -12.96
C VAL A 462 -13.89 21.96 -14.01
N LEU A 463 -15.17 22.35 -13.89
CA LEU A 463 -15.80 23.31 -14.81
C LEU A 463 -15.14 24.69 -14.75
N LEU A 464 -14.85 25.18 -13.54
CA LEU A 464 -14.17 26.46 -13.33
C LEU A 464 -12.75 26.42 -13.89
N LEU A 465 -11.99 25.36 -13.61
CA LEU A 465 -10.65 25.15 -14.16
C LEU A 465 -10.68 25.10 -15.69
N SER A 466 -11.62 24.35 -16.29
CA SER A 466 -11.78 24.28 -17.74
C SER A 466 -12.08 25.65 -18.36
N CYS A 467 -12.93 26.46 -17.73
CA CYS A 467 -13.24 27.81 -18.21
C CYS A 467 -11.99 28.71 -18.20
N ILE A 468 -11.21 28.67 -17.11
CA ILE A 468 -9.95 29.41 -16.99
C ILE A 468 -8.95 28.97 -18.08
N LEU A 469 -8.82 27.67 -18.32
CA LEU A 469 -7.90 27.14 -19.34
C LEU A 469 -8.28 27.61 -20.75
N VAL A 470 -9.57 27.60 -21.09
CA VAL A 470 -10.05 28.08 -22.41
C VAL A 470 -9.82 29.59 -22.56
N LEU A 471 -10.11 30.39 -21.53
CA LEU A 471 -9.85 31.83 -21.54
C LEU A 471 -8.36 32.13 -21.71
N LEU A 472 -7.50 31.39 -20.99
CA LEU A 472 -6.05 31.53 -21.10
C LEU A 472 -5.54 31.10 -22.49
N ALA A 473 -6.10 30.04 -23.08
CA ALA A 473 -5.77 29.60 -24.44
C ALA A 473 -6.16 30.65 -25.50
N LEU A 474 -7.34 31.27 -25.37
CA LEU A 474 -7.79 32.36 -26.23
C LEU A 474 -6.89 33.60 -26.06
N LEU A 475 -6.51 33.92 -24.82
CA LEU A 475 -5.59 35.02 -24.53
C LEU A 475 -4.21 34.78 -25.14
N LEU A 476 -3.65 33.57 -25.02
CA LEU A 476 -2.38 33.20 -25.66
C LEU A 476 -2.48 33.22 -27.20
N SER A 477 -3.60 32.78 -27.77
CA SER A 477 -3.85 32.82 -29.21
C SER A 477 -3.91 34.27 -29.73
N THR A 478 -4.62 35.15 -29.03
CA THR A 478 -4.69 36.59 -29.38
C THR A 478 -3.35 37.31 -29.18
N LEU A 479 -2.61 36.98 -28.12
CA LEU A 479 -1.23 37.44 -27.91
C LEU A 479 -0.31 37.01 -29.04
N ARG A 480 -0.40 35.75 -29.48
CA ARG A 480 0.36 35.26 -30.65
C ARG A 480 -0.01 36.04 -31.90
N ILE A 481 -1.29 36.21 -32.21
CA ILE A 481 -1.74 36.98 -33.38
C ILE A 481 -1.15 38.40 -33.35
N LYS A 482 -1.07 39.04 -32.17
CA LYS A 482 -0.45 40.36 -31.97
C LYS A 482 1.08 40.38 -32.06
N LEU A 483 1.78 39.40 -31.47
CA LEU A 483 3.25 39.34 -31.41
C LEU A 483 3.90 38.78 -32.69
N VAL A 484 3.23 37.81 -33.31
CA VAL A 484 3.70 37.06 -34.47
C VAL A 484 3.20 37.68 -35.78
N GLY A 485 2.09 38.42 -35.73
CA GLY A 485 1.42 38.95 -36.91
C GLY A 485 0.44 37.92 -37.49
N SER A 486 -0.76 38.38 -37.85
CA SER A 486 -1.69 37.62 -38.68
C SER A 486 -1.12 37.48 -40.08
N SER A 487 -0.88 36.26 -40.57
CA SER A 487 -0.78 36.05 -42.01
C SER A 487 -2.16 35.68 -42.53
N PRO A 488 -2.84 36.56 -43.30
CA PRO A 488 -3.99 36.12 -44.07
C PRO A 488 -3.50 35.12 -45.11
N SER A 489 -4.22 34.01 -45.21
CA SER A 489 -4.27 33.22 -46.44
C SER A 489 -4.46 34.16 -47.63
N TYR A 490 -3.61 34.05 -48.65
CA TYR A 490 -3.49 34.91 -49.85
C TYR A 490 -2.74 36.25 -49.62
N ARG A 491 -1.43 36.30 -49.96
CA ARG A 491 -0.94 36.92 -51.21
C ARG A 491 0.59 36.90 -51.37
N GLU A 492 0.97 36.96 -52.64
CA GLU A 492 2.20 37.51 -53.23
C GLU A 492 3.47 36.63 -53.21
N HIS A 493 3.54 35.81 -54.26
CA HIS A 493 4.68 35.73 -55.16
C HIS A 493 5.58 36.97 -55.08
N SER A 494 6.71 36.81 -54.43
CA SER A 494 7.88 37.65 -54.67
C SER A 494 8.95 36.74 -55.27
N ILE A 495 9.16 37.01 -56.55
CA ILE A 495 10.28 36.63 -57.39
C ILE A 495 11.58 36.62 -56.58
N GLU A 496 12.04 35.43 -56.19
CA GLU A 496 13.45 35.02 -56.11
C GLU A 496 13.56 33.56 -55.61
N ARG A 497 13.11 32.62 -56.46
CA ARG A 497 13.63 31.25 -56.45
C ARG A 497 15.07 31.26 -56.97
N HIS A 498 15.99 31.89 -56.23
CA HIS A 498 17.43 31.79 -56.47
C HIS A 498 18.07 31.11 -55.25
N SER A 499 18.39 29.81 -55.41
CA SER A 499 19.65 29.21 -54.93
C SER A 499 20.19 29.74 -53.58
N ARG A 500 19.58 29.45 -52.42
CA ARG A 500 20.22 29.79 -51.12
C ARG A 500 19.91 28.80 -49.97
N HIS A 501 20.78 27.81 -49.81
CA HIS A 501 21.35 27.50 -48.50
C HIS A 501 22.86 27.78 -48.54
N HIS A 502 23.21 29.07 -48.47
CA HIS A 502 24.49 29.50 -47.95
C HIS A 502 24.19 30.60 -46.92
N PHE A 503 24.63 30.36 -45.68
CA PHE A 503 24.90 31.47 -44.76
C PHE A 503 25.88 32.45 -45.44
N PRO A 504 25.85 33.75 -45.12
CA PRO A 504 26.86 34.67 -45.60
C PRO A 504 28.16 34.34 -44.86
N TYR A 505 28.95 33.42 -45.43
CA TYR A 505 30.36 33.36 -45.13
C TYR A 505 31.04 34.42 -45.99
N LEU A 506 31.99 35.16 -45.41
CA LEU A 506 32.91 35.99 -46.17
C LEU A 506 33.68 35.08 -47.14
N LEU A 507 33.16 34.94 -48.35
CA LEU A 507 33.78 34.19 -49.43
C LEU A 507 34.96 35.02 -49.96
N SER A 508 36.17 34.48 -49.82
CA SER A 508 37.35 35.04 -50.45
C SER A 508 37.20 34.98 -51.98
N LEU A 509 37.72 36.01 -52.66
CA LEU A 509 37.62 36.22 -54.11
C LEU A 509 38.15 35.05 -54.99
N SER A 510 38.80 34.04 -54.42
CA SER A 510 39.29 32.86 -55.16
C SER A 510 38.23 31.80 -55.46
N GLU A 511 37.07 31.81 -54.79
CA GLU A 511 35.98 30.83 -55.04
C GLU A 511 34.99 31.29 -56.12
N VAL A 512 35.03 32.56 -56.52
CA VAL A 512 34.07 33.17 -57.47
C VAL A 512 34.46 32.94 -58.95
N ARG A 513 35.59 32.27 -59.23
CA ARG A 513 36.09 32.08 -60.61
C ARG A 513 35.99 30.67 -61.19
N GLY A 514 35.46 29.68 -60.45
CA GLY A 514 35.17 28.35 -60.97
C GLY A 514 33.71 28.26 -61.44
N THR A 515 33.49 28.08 -62.73
CA THR A 515 32.13 28.09 -63.29
C THR A 515 31.34 26.86 -62.81
N ARG A 516 30.16 27.06 -62.18
CA ARG A 516 29.28 25.96 -61.69
C ARG A 516 28.85 24.95 -62.77
N ALA A 517 29.04 25.29 -64.05
CA ALA A 517 28.80 24.42 -65.20
C ALA A 517 29.95 23.43 -65.51
N GLU A 518 31.18 23.70 -65.05
CA GLU A 518 32.32 22.79 -65.23
C GLU A 518 32.28 21.58 -64.27
N GLU A 519 31.65 21.73 -63.09
CA GLU A 519 31.56 20.65 -62.09
C GLU A 519 30.60 19.52 -62.50
N THR A 520 29.54 19.82 -63.25
CA THR A 520 28.58 18.81 -63.73
C THR A 520 29.14 17.99 -64.89
N GLN A 521 29.96 18.61 -65.74
CA GLN A 521 30.62 17.94 -66.88
C GLN A 521 31.79 17.05 -66.44
N SER A 522 32.41 17.36 -65.30
CA SER A 522 33.56 16.60 -64.77
C SER A 522 33.16 15.47 -63.82
N HIS A 523 31.93 15.40 -63.32
CA HIS A 523 31.49 14.27 -62.47
C HIS A 523 31.52 12.94 -63.23
N VAL A 524 31.91 11.85 -62.55
CA VAL A 524 31.94 10.48 -63.11
C VAL A 524 30.87 9.61 -62.49
N HIS A 525 30.95 9.42 -61.16
CA HIS A 525 30.13 8.46 -60.45
C HIS A 525 29.92 8.89 -59.00
N ARG A 526 28.74 8.56 -58.45
CA ARG A 526 28.38 8.75 -57.04
C ARG A 526 28.34 7.38 -56.36
N MET A 527 29.23 7.18 -55.40
CA MET A 527 29.29 5.95 -54.61
C MET A 527 28.64 6.17 -53.25
N TYR A 528 27.61 5.39 -52.92
CA TYR A 528 26.90 5.49 -51.65
C TYR A 528 27.52 4.62 -50.56
N PHE A 529 27.54 5.12 -49.32
CA PHE A 529 27.89 4.33 -48.14
C PHE A 529 26.75 3.36 -47.78
N MET A 530 27.14 2.12 -47.46
CA MET A 530 26.26 1.07 -46.98
C MET A 530 26.00 1.23 -45.46
N GLY A 531 24.85 0.73 -45.01
CA GLY A 531 24.45 0.69 -43.60
C GLY A 531 23.57 1.88 -43.14
N PRO A 532 22.83 1.72 -42.02
CA PRO A 532 21.84 2.69 -41.53
C PRO A 532 22.42 3.82 -40.64
N ASN A 533 23.74 3.95 -40.55
CA ASN A 533 24.45 4.89 -39.67
C ASN A 533 24.04 4.77 -38.20
N THR A 534 24.11 3.57 -37.64
CA THR A 534 23.81 3.31 -36.22
C THR A 534 25.09 2.91 -35.48
N PHE A 535 25.10 3.04 -34.15
CA PHE A 535 26.27 2.63 -33.34
C PHE A 535 26.62 1.14 -33.49
N ARG A 536 25.65 0.29 -33.90
CA ARG A 536 25.87 -1.13 -34.19
C ARG A 536 26.37 -1.39 -35.61
N GLU A 537 25.99 -0.54 -36.56
CA GLU A 537 26.31 -0.67 -37.97
C GLU A 537 26.58 0.73 -38.55
N PRO A 538 27.86 1.18 -38.50
CA PRO A 538 28.28 2.46 -39.05
C PRO A 538 28.28 2.43 -40.59
N TRP A 539 28.47 3.60 -41.18
CA TRP A 539 28.69 3.70 -42.63
C TRP A 539 29.96 2.97 -43.05
N HIS A 540 29.87 2.24 -44.15
CA HIS A 540 31.03 1.57 -44.74
C HIS A 540 30.86 1.47 -46.26
N LEU A 541 31.96 1.39 -46.98
CA LEU A 541 32.00 1.19 -48.42
C LEU A 541 32.43 -0.25 -48.76
N PRO A 542 31.87 -0.85 -49.83
CA PRO A 542 32.28 -2.18 -50.28
C PRO A 542 33.71 -2.19 -50.85
N TYR A 543 34.40 -3.31 -50.70
CA TYR A 543 35.68 -3.57 -51.36
C TYR A 543 35.48 -3.78 -52.86
N SER A 544 36.46 -3.33 -53.66
CA SER A 544 36.47 -3.29 -55.13
C SER A 544 35.79 -2.05 -55.74
N PRO A 545 36.45 -1.37 -56.70
CA PRO A 545 35.86 -0.23 -57.39
C PRO A 545 34.69 -0.65 -58.31
N PRO A 546 33.59 0.11 -58.35
CA PRO A 546 32.54 -0.06 -59.36
C PRO A 546 33.07 0.03 -60.79
N ASN A 547 32.44 -0.69 -61.71
CA ASN A 547 32.79 -0.68 -63.15
C ASN A 547 32.84 0.74 -63.75
N ALA A 548 32.07 1.68 -63.20
CA ALA A 548 32.05 3.08 -63.64
C ALA A 548 33.31 3.88 -63.28
N ILE A 549 34.09 3.45 -62.26
CA ILE A 549 35.30 4.16 -61.80
C ILE A 549 36.59 3.34 -61.93
N ILE A 550 36.49 2.07 -62.36
CA ILE A 550 37.66 1.17 -62.48
C ILE A 550 38.76 1.74 -63.40
N GLU A 551 38.38 2.56 -64.40
CA GLU A 551 39.31 3.19 -65.33
C GLU A 551 40.04 4.40 -64.75
N ILE A 552 39.48 5.07 -63.73
CA ILE A 552 40.04 6.29 -63.12
C ILE A 552 40.82 6.03 -61.82
N VAL A 553 40.72 4.83 -61.24
CA VAL A 553 41.31 4.48 -59.94
C VAL A 553 42.33 3.33 -60.05
N TYR A 554 43.35 3.31 -59.20
CA TYR A 554 44.18 2.13 -58.94
C TYR A 554 43.51 1.23 -57.89
N GLU A 555 43.22 -0.02 -58.24
CA GLU A 555 42.46 -0.96 -57.39
C GLU A 555 43.07 -1.16 -56.00
N ASP A 556 44.39 -1.37 -55.90
CA ASP A 556 45.06 -1.59 -54.61
C ASP A 556 45.10 -0.35 -53.71
N ALA A 557 45.25 0.83 -54.31
CA ALA A 557 45.22 2.10 -53.57
C ALA A 557 43.78 2.47 -53.17
N PHE A 558 42.79 2.08 -53.98
CA PHE A 558 41.38 2.21 -53.64
C PHE A 558 41.02 1.37 -52.43
N ASN A 559 41.39 0.10 -52.40
CA ASN A 559 41.06 -0.78 -51.28
C ASN A 559 41.69 -0.29 -49.96
N ARG A 560 42.92 0.23 -49.98
CA ARG A 560 43.53 0.88 -48.80
C ARG A 560 42.78 2.14 -48.35
N PHE A 561 42.33 2.96 -49.30
CA PHE A 561 41.44 4.09 -48.99
C PHE A 561 40.12 3.62 -48.36
N ILE A 562 39.54 2.51 -48.82
CA ILE A 562 38.34 1.92 -48.23
C ILE A 562 38.58 1.48 -46.77
N ASP A 563 39.73 0.85 -46.47
CA ASP A 563 40.10 0.48 -45.10
C ASP A 563 40.15 1.72 -44.17
N GLU A 564 40.85 2.76 -44.61
CA GLU A 564 41.01 3.99 -43.83
C GLU A 564 39.70 4.73 -43.66
N ILE A 565 38.91 4.93 -44.73
CA ILE A 565 37.64 5.67 -44.62
C ILE A 565 36.58 4.91 -43.83
N ASN A 566 36.55 3.57 -43.92
CA ASN A 566 35.67 2.74 -43.09
C ASN A 566 36.07 2.81 -41.61
N SER A 567 37.37 2.91 -41.31
CA SER A 567 37.85 3.13 -39.93
C SER A 567 37.44 4.51 -39.40
N VAL A 568 37.50 5.56 -40.22
CA VAL A 568 37.05 6.92 -39.85
C VAL A 568 35.54 6.94 -39.62
N ALA A 569 34.78 6.18 -40.41
CA ALA A 569 33.32 6.08 -40.31
C ALA A 569 32.83 5.28 -39.09
N ALA A 570 33.67 4.45 -38.48
CA ALA A 570 33.31 3.62 -37.32
C ALA A 570 33.04 4.45 -36.05
N TYR A 571 32.18 3.95 -35.16
CA TYR A 571 31.89 4.56 -33.85
C TYR A 571 32.61 3.83 -32.73
N ASP A 572 33.03 4.56 -31.70
CA ASP A 572 33.55 3.94 -30.49
C ASP A 572 32.44 3.30 -29.65
N TRP A 573 32.79 2.25 -28.89
CA TRP A 573 31.85 1.49 -28.06
C TRP A 573 31.16 2.34 -26.96
N TRP A 574 31.87 3.34 -26.42
CA TRP A 574 31.36 4.20 -25.33
C TRP A 574 30.24 5.13 -25.83
N GLU A 575 30.30 5.56 -27.10
CA GLU A 575 29.27 6.42 -27.70
C GLU A 575 27.90 5.74 -27.74
N GLY A 576 27.89 4.44 -28.05
CA GLY A 576 26.71 3.60 -28.04
C GLY A 576 26.19 3.35 -26.62
N SER A 577 27.09 3.19 -25.64
CA SER A 577 26.73 2.97 -24.24
C SER A 577 26.02 4.18 -23.62
N ILE A 578 26.52 5.40 -23.87
CA ILE A 578 25.86 6.64 -23.46
C ILE A 578 24.47 6.76 -24.10
N HIS A 579 24.36 6.44 -25.40
CA HIS A 579 23.07 6.44 -26.08
C HIS A 579 22.08 5.45 -25.45
N SER A 580 22.51 4.24 -25.08
CA SER A 580 21.65 3.25 -24.43
C SER A 580 21.15 3.71 -23.06
N ILE A 581 22.01 4.29 -22.23
CA ILE A 581 21.64 4.85 -20.91
C ILE A 581 20.62 5.99 -21.08
N LEU A 582 20.93 6.95 -21.96
CA LEU A 582 20.05 8.08 -22.22
C LEU A 582 18.71 7.65 -22.82
N THR A 583 18.67 6.55 -23.59
CA THR A 583 17.40 6.06 -24.17
C THR A 583 16.39 5.69 -23.09
N VAL A 584 16.87 5.17 -21.95
CA VAL A 584 16.02 4.78 -20.81
C VAL A 584 15.67 5.99 -19.93
N LEU A 585 16.64 6.86 -19.64
CA LEU A 585 16.47 7.98 -18.69
C LEU A 585 15.85 9.24 -19.32
N ALA A 586 16.22 9.55 -20.56
CA ALA A 586 15.85 10.78 -21.25
C ALA A 586 15.94 10.61 -22.78
N TYR A 587 14.94 9.96 -23.37
CA TYR A 587 14.82 9.73 -24.82
C TYR A 587 15.18 10.96 -25.70
N PRO A 588 14.74 12.19 -25.41
CA PRO A 588 15.07 13.34 -26.26
C PRO A 588 16.55 13.72 -26.24
N CYS A 589 17.22 13.53 -25.10
CA CYS A 589 18.67 13.67 -25.00
C CYS A 589 19.39 12.56 -25.77
N ALA A 590 18.86 11.33 -25.75
CA ALA A 590 19.41 10.20 -26.50
C ALA A 590 19.40 10.43 -28.02
N TRP A 591 18.29 10.98 -28.55
CA TRP A 591 18.18 11.33 -29.97
C TRP A 591 19.14 12.46 -30.36
N SER A 592 19.20 13.52 -29.53
CA SER A 592 20.07 14.67 -29.75
C SER A 592 21.55 14.26 -29.74
N TRP A 593 21.95 13.41 -28.79
CA TRP A 593 23.28 12.79 -28.72
C TRP A 593 23.61 12.04 -30.01
N LYS A 594 22.72 11.16 -30.46
CA LYS A 594 22.91 10.39 -31.69
C LYS A 594 23.08 11.28 -32.91
N GLN A 595 22.25 12.32 -33.07
CA GLN A 595 22.40 13.24 -34.20
C GLN A 595 23.66 14.11 -34.13
N TRP A 596 24.05 14.54 -32.93
CA TRP A 596 25.31 15.27 -32.74
C TRP A 596 26.53 14.42 -33.14
N ARG A 597 26.58 13.14 -32.73
CA ARG A 597 27.64 12.21 -33.13
C ARG A 597 27.67 11.99 -34.64
N ARG A 598 26.51 11.82 -35.29
CA ARG A 598 26.42 11.69 -36.76
C ARG A 598 26.94 12.92 -37.50
N ARG A 599 26.62 14.13 -37.03
CA ARG A 599 27.15 15.39 -37.58
C ARG A 599 28.66 15.46 -37.46
N ASN A 600 29.19 15.13 -36.29
CA ASN A 600 30.64 15.13 -36.08
C ASN A 600 31.34 14.13 -37.01
N LYS A 601 30.71 12.96 -37.23
CA LYS A 601 31.22 11.91 -38.11
C LYS A 601 31.28 12.32 -39.58
N ILE A 602 30.23 12.96 -40.12
CA ILE A 602 30.25 13.45 -41.51
C ILE A 602 31.27 14.58 -41.69
N HIS A 603 31.40 15.50 -40.73
CA HIS A 603 32.42 16.53 -40.77
C HIS A 603 33.82 15.94 -40.81
N ARG A 604 34.07 14.90 -40.01
CA ARG A 604 35.37 14.21 -40.01
C ARG A 604 35.65 13.47 -41.32
N LEU A 605 34.64 12.84 -41.93
CA LEU A 605 34.77 12.22 -43.25
C LEU A 605 35.06 13.26 -44.36
N GLN A 606 34.41 14.42 -44.30
CA GLN A 606 34.65 15.53 -45.23
C GLN A 606 36.06 16.10 -45.08
N GLU A 607 36.53 16.28 -43.84
CA GLU A 607 37.89 16.76 -43.54
C GLU A 607 38.95 15.74 -43.97
N TYR A 608 38.71 14.45 -43.71
CA TYR A 608 39.61 13.37 -44.13
C TYR A 608 39.81 13.38 -45.65
N VAL A 609 38.72 13.40 -46.44
CA VAL A 609 38.81 13.38 -47.91
C VAL A 609 39.31 14.72 -48.49
N LYS A 610 39.05 15.85 -47.85
CA LYS A 610 39.44 17.18 -48.37
C LYS A 610 40.90 17.54 -48.07
N SER A 611 41.42 17.15 -46.90
CA SER A 611 42.70 17.66 -46.40
C SER A 611 43.68 16.60 -45.88
N GLU A 612 43.23 15.43 -45.43
CA GLU A 612 44.14 14.43 -44.85
C GLU A 612 44.57 13.35 -45.86
N TYR A 613 43.71 13.02 -46.83
CA TYR A 613 43.97 11.99 -47.82
C TYR A 613 44.53 12.55 -49.13
N ASP A 614 45.68 12.05 -49.59
CA ASP A 614 46.40 12.53 -50.77
C ASP A 614 45.78 12.16 -52.13
N HIS A 615 44.53 11.68 -52.15
CA HIS A 615 43.85 11.17 -53.34
C HIS A 615 44.66 10.14 -54.16
N SER A 616 45.59 9.42 -53.51
CA SER A 616 46.56 8.53 -54.16
C SER A 616 45.93 7.43 -55.02
N CYS A 617 44.67 7.09 -54.75
CA CYS A 617 43.87 6.14 -55.52
C CYS A 617 43.54 6.64 -56.95
N LEU A 618 43.49 7.95 -57.21
CA LEU A 618 43.17 8.51 -58.53
C LEU A 618 44.36 8.41 -59.50
N ARG A 619 44.09 8.03 -60.76
CA ARG A 619 45.13 7.92 -61.81
C ARG A 619 45.60 9.29 -62.31
N SER A 620 44.71 10.30 -62.39
CA SER A 620 45.09 11.65 -62.82
C SER A 620 46.07 12.31 -61.85
N CYS A 621 47.10 12.96 -62.40
CA CYS A 621 48.07 13.70 -61.59
C CYS A 621 47.49 15.04 -61.12
N ARG A 622 46.68 15.69 -61.96
CA ARG A 622 46.03 16.97 -61.64
C ARG A 622 44.98 16.86 -60.54
N SER A 623 44.18 15.80 -60.53
CA SER A 623 43.17 15.60 -59.47
C SER A 623 43.80 15.35 -58.10
N ARG A 624 44.95 14.65 -58.06
CA ARG A 624 45.78 14.45 -56.87
C ARG A 624 46.39 15.75 -56.34
N ALA A 625 47.06 16.52 -57.21
CA ALA A 625 47.74 17.74 -56.80
C ALA A 625 46.80 18.86 -56.33
N LEU A 626 45.58 18.92 -56.87
CA LEU A 626 44.61 19.97 -56.55
C LEU A 626 43.61 19.60 -55.44
N TYR A 627 43.65 18.36 -54.92
CA TYR A 627 42.64 17.84 -53.98
C TYR A 627 41.19 18.08 -54.46
N LYS A 628 40.94 17.85 -55.76
CA LYS A 628 39.67 18.15 -56.45
C LYS A 628 38.97 16.94 -57.07
N GLY A 629 39.53 15.73 -56.93
CA GLY A 629 38.99 14.52 -57.58
C GLY A 629 37.89 13.79 -56.82
N MET A 630 37.69 14.07 -55.53
CA MET A 630 36.67 13.40 -54.70
C MET A 630 36.00 14.41 -53.76
N LYS A 631 34.68 14.30 -53.58
CA LYS A 631 33.93 15.09 -52.59
C LYS A 631 32.96 14.21 -51.80
N VAL A 632 32.83 14.42 -50.50
CA VAL A 632 31.89 13.69 -49.63
C VAL A 632 30.65 14.54 -49.37
N GLY A 633 29.49 13.99 -49.71
CA GLY A 633 28.18 14.56 -49.42
C GLY A 633 27.35 13.66 -48.51
N ALA A 634 26.31 14.22 -47.90
CA ALA A 634 25.36 13.47 -47.10
C ALA A 634 23.97 14.11 -47.18
N THR A 635 22.95 13.30 -46.96
CA THR A 635 21.56 13.77 -46.87
C THR A 635 21.34 14.58 -45.59
N PRO A 636 20.38 15.52 -45.56
CA PRO A 636 20.15 16.43 -44.43
C PRO A 636 19.70 15.75 -43.12
N ASP A 637 19.25 14.51 -43.20
CA ASP A 637 18.91 13.64 -42.08
C ASP A 637 20.08 12.77 -41.59
N LEU A 638 21.21 12.79 -42.30
CA LEU A 638 22.46 12.08 -41.98
C LEU A 638 22.28 10.56 -41.90
N MET A 639 21.37 10.03 -42.72
CA MET A 639 21.13 8.59 -42.84
C MET A 639 21.91 7.99 -44.01
N VAL A 640 22.09 8.76 -45.08
CA VAL A 640 22.85 8.35 -46.27
C VAL A 640 24.00 9.33 -46.49
N ALA A 641 25.20 8.79 -46.72
CA ALA A 641 26.37 9.52 -47.16
C ALA A 641 26.82 8.98 -48.52
N TYR A 642 27.53 9.79 -49.30
CA TYR A 642 28.05 9.40 -50.60
C TYR A 642 29.38 10.11 -50.92
N ILE A 643 30.15 9.54 -51.84
CA ILE A 643 31.37 10.11 -52.40
C ILE A 643 31.17 10.33 -53.90
N ASP A 644 31.35 11.57 -54.34
CA ASP A 644 31.33 11.95 -55.74
C ASP A 644 32.75 12.00 -56.31
N PHE A 645 32.96 11.32 -57.44
CA PHE A 645 34.23 11.30 -58.18
C PHE A 645 34.20 12.28 -59.36
N PHE A 646 35.27 13.04 -59.55
CA PHE A 646 35.41 14.03 -60.62
C PHE A 646 36.67 13.78 -61.47
N LEU A 647 36.57 13.97 -62.79
CA LEU A 647 37.68 13.89 -63.75
C LEU A 647 38.64 15.07 -63.57
N GLY A 648 39.94 14.77 -63.59
CA GLY A 648 41.00 15.78 -63.44
C GLY A 648 41.24 16.63 -64.69
N GLY A 649 40.76 16.19 -65.86
CA GLY A 649 40.95 16.84 -67.15
C GLY A 649 42.19 16.39 -67.94
N ASP A 650 43.07 15.57 -67.33
CA ASP A 650 44.25 14.97 -67.98
C ASP A 650 43.88 13.72 -68.83
N GLU A 651 42.70 13.15 -68.59
CA GLU A 651 42.17 11.98 -69.29
C GLU A 651 41.63 12.41 -70.67
N LYS A 652 42.09 11.78 -71.77
CA LYS A 652 41.90 12.27 -73.15
C LYS A 652 40.42 12.45 -73.54
N ARG A 653 40.08 13.66 -73.98
CA ARG A 653 38.76 14.26 -74.28
C ARG A 653 37.88 13.66 -75.40
N LEU A 654 38.10 12.44 -75.91
CA LEU A 654 37.43 12.00 -77.15
C LEU A 654 36.03 11.33 -77.00
N ASP A 655 35.43 11.28 -75.81
CA ASP A 655 34.19 10.48 -75.59
C ASP A 655 33.12 11.17 -74.73
N ILE A 656 33.02 12.51 -74.77
CA ILE A 656 32.06 13.26 -73.92
C ILE A 656 30.59 12.86 -74.20
N VAL A 657 30.24 12.44 -75.42
CA VAL A 657 28.87 12.02 -75.79
C VAL A 657 28.59 10.55 -75.40
N SER A 658 29.60 9.67 -75.42
CA SER A 658 29.45 8.24 -75.10
C SER A 658 29.48 7.95 -73.60
N ILE A 659 30.09 8.82 -72.79
CA ILE A 659 30.11 8.70 -71.32
C ILE A 659 28.72 8.99 -70.71
N ILE A 660 27.87 9.80 -71.35
CA ILE A 660 26.54 10.16 -70.80
C ILE A 660 25.54 8.99 -70.93
N GLN A 661 25.48 8.32 -72.09
CA GLN A 661 24.65 7.12 -72.26
C GLN A 661 25.15 5.91 -71.43
N LYS A 662 26.47 5.84 -71.15
CA LYS A 662 27.05 4.82 -70.25
C LYS A 662 26.75 5.04 -68.76
N ARG A 663 26.13 6.17 -68.35
CA ARG A 663 25.78 6.46 -66.95
C ARG A 663 24.45 5.88 -66.49
N PHE A 664 23.57 5.51 -67.44
CA PHE A 664 22.32 4.83 -67.14
C PHE A 664 22.53 3.31 -67.26
N PRO A 665 21.96 2.51 -66.33
CA PRO A 665 21.01 2.89 -65.29
C PRO A 665 21.66 3.56 -64.07
N MET A 666 20.99 4.58 -63.53
CA MET A 666 21.45 5.33 -62.34
C MET A 666 20.60 4.99 -61.12
N CYS A 667 21.23 4.67 -59.99
CA CYS A 667 20.55 4.41 -58.73
C CYS A 667 20.62 5.64 -57.81
N ILE A 668 19.47 6.11 -57.31
CA ILE A 668 19.38 7.15 -56.29
C ILE A 668 18.73 6.57 -55.04
N ILE A 669 19.47 6.60 -53.93
CA ILE A 669 19.04 6.05 -52.66
C ILE A 669 18.21 7.07 -51.88
N PHE A 670 17.11 6.62 -51.29
CA PHE A 670 16.31 7.45 -50.38
C PHE A 670 17.06 7.71 -49.08
N GLY A 671 17.06 8.96 -48.65
CA GLY A 671 17.34 9.31 -47.26
C GLY A 671 16.21 8.81 -46.34
N GLY A 672 16.50 8.73 -45.06
CA GLY A 672 15.56 8.29 -44.04
C GLY A 672 15.52 6.77 -43.86
N ASN A 673 14.79 6.35 -42.84
CA ASN A 673 14.54 4.93 -42.53
C ASN A 673 13.06 4.63 -42.30
N GLY A 674 12.16 5.52 -42.72
CA GLY A 674 10.72 5.39 -42.50
C GLY A 674 10.30 5.44 -41.04
N SER A 675 11.12 6.04 -40.16
CA SER A 675 10.75 6.33 -38.77
C SER A 675 10.02 7.66 -38.66
N TYR A 676 9.32 7.88 -37.55
CA TYR A 676 8.60 9.13 -37.30
C TYR A 676 9.52 10.37 -37.33
N MET A 677 10.78 10.26 -36.87
CA MET A 677 11.77 11.36 -36.88
C MET A 677 12.47 11.57 -38.23
N SER A 678 12.58 10.53 -39.05
CA SER A 678 13.30 10.55 -40.34
C SER A 678 12.51 9.76 -41.38
N PRO A 679 11.44 10.37 -41.95
CA PRO A 679 10.68 9.76 -43.04
C PRO A 679 11.57 9.55 -44.28
N TYR A 680 11.13 8.66 -45.18
CA TYR A 680 11.81 8.46 -46.45
C TYR A 680 11.72 9.74 -47.32
N ASN A 681 12.84 10.10 -47.94
CA ASN A 681 12.96 11.30 -48.76
C ASN A 681 13.98 11.09 -49.89
N LEU A 682 13.63 11.46 -51.11
CA LEU A 682 14.53 11.58 -52.24
C LEU A 682 15.22 12.95 -52.19
N HIS A 683 16.51 12.96 -51.84
CA HIS A 683 17.30 14.18 -51.80
C HIS A 683 17.74 14.60 -53.22
N ASN A 684 17.29 15.77 -53.65
CA ASN A 684 17.65 16.34 -54.95
C ASN A 684 18.71 17.44 -54.80
N ASP A 685 19.95 17.10 -55.11
CA ASP A 685 21.07 18.05 -55.15
C ASP A 685 21.04 18.89 -56.44
N ALA A 686 21.61 20.09 -56.41
CA ALA A 686 21.78 20.93 -57.60
C ALA A 686 22.54 20.19 -58.71
N MET A 687 23.49 19.34 -58.33
CA MET A 687 24.22 18.45 -59.22
C MET A 687 23.30 17.42 -59.89
N MET A 688 22.45 16.74 -59.12
CA MET A 688 21.51 15.75 -59.64
C MET A 688 20.48 16.40 -60.58
N THR A 689 19.98 17.58 -60.20
CA THR A 689 19.04 18.36 -61.02
C THR A 689 19.67 18.77 -62.34
N ASN A 690 20.94 19.20 -62.34
CA ASN A 690 21.65 19.56 -63.56
C ASN A 690 21.99 18.35 -64.43
N LEU A 691 22.29 17.19 -63.82
CA LEU A 691 22.54 15.94 -64.54
C LEU A 691 21.27 15.45 -65.25
N LEU A 692 20.14 15.42 -64.55
CA LEU A 692 18.85 15.02 -65.12
C LEU A 692 18.23 16.10 -66.02
N GLY A 693 18.61 17.36 -65.82
CA GLY A 693 18.27 18.52 -66.66
C GLY A 693 18.62 18.36 -68.15
N GLN A 694 19.49 17.40 -68.48
CA GLN A 694 19.85 17.05 -69.86
C GLN A 694 18.77 16.21 -70.57
N HIS A 695 17.92 15.49 -69.83
CA HIS A 695 16.83 14.65 -70.36
C HIS A 695 15.43 15.18 -69.98
N VAL A 696 15.26 15.69 -68.76
CA VAL A 696 13.99 16.16 -68.21
C VAL A 696 14.14 17.60 -67.72
N PRO A 697 13.21 18.52 -68.02
CA PRO A 697 13.28 19.89 -67.52
C PRO A 697 13.38 19.93 -65.98
N ALA A 698 14.22 20.82 -65.45
CA ALA A 698 14.47 20.92 -64.01
C ALA A 698 13.20 21.20 -63.17
N THR A 699 12.22 21.91 -63.74
CA THR A 699 10.91 22.19 -63.11
C THR A 699 10.05 20.94 -62.96
N VAL A 700 10.00 20.10 -64.01
CA VAL A 700 9.29 18.81 -64.01
C VAL A 700 9.95 17.85 -63.03
N TRP A 701 11.28 17.78 -63.04
CA TRP A 701 12.03 16.96 -62.09
C TRP A 701 11.81 17.40 -60.63
N SER A 702 11.91 18.70 -60.33
CA SER A 702 11.70 19.16 -58.95
C SER A 702 10.28 18.91 -58.47
N ARG A 703 9.27 19.13 -59.34
CA ARG A 703 7.86 18.86 -59.05
C ARG A 703 7.61 17.37 -58.78
N LEU A 704 8.22 16.49 -59.58
CA LEU A 704 8.16 15.04 -59.38
C LEU A 704 8.77 14.64 -58.04
N VAL A 705 9.94 15.17 -57.71
CA VAL A 705 10.62 14.92 -56.43
C VAL A 705 9.75 15.37 -55.27
N ASP A 706 9.15 16.56 -55.34
CA ASP A 706 8.26 17.08 -54.30
C ASP A 706 7.01 16.21 -54.13
N GLY A 707 6.39 15.74 -55.23
CA GLY A 707 5.26 14.82 -55.20
C GLY A 707 5.62 13.44 -54.64
N LEU A 708 6.76 12.88 -55.05
CA LEU A 708 7.26 11.60 -54.56
C LEU A 708 7.57 11.68 -53.06
N ASN A 709 8.22 12.76 -52.61
CA ASN A 709 8.52 13.00 -51.20
C ASN A 709 7.27 13.15 -50.34
N ALA A 710 6.20 13.73 -50.89
CA ALA A 710 4.89 13.79 -50.22
C ALA A 710 4.30 12.39 -49.97
N GLN A 711 4.45 11.46 -50.93
CA GLN A 711 4.02 10.06 -50.75
C GLN A 711 4.96 9.28 -49.83
N LEU A 712 6.28 9.38 -50.03
CA LEU A 712 7.31 8.72 -49.23
C LEU A 712 7.25 9.10 -47.74
N ARG A 713 6.79 10.31 -47.42
CA ARG A 713 6.55 10.76 -46.03
C ARG A 713 5.63 9.82 -45.25
N THR A 714 4.64 9.21 -45.92
CA THR A 714 3.65 8.32 -45.30
C THR A 714 4.13 6.87 -45.16
N VAL A 715 5.28 6.54 -45.74
CA VAL A 715 5.85 5.19 -45.75
C VAL A 715 6.48 4.87 -44.39
N ARG A 716 5.99 3.80 -43.75
CA ARG A 716 6.46 3.34 -42.43
C ARG A 716 7.23 2.04 -42.54
N GLN A 717 8.39 1.96 -41.88
CA GLN A 717 9.22 0.75 -41.88
C GLN A 717 8.51 -0.46 -41.25
N GLY A 718 7.80 -0.26 -40.13
CA GLY A 718 7.08 -1.33 -39.43
C GLY A 718 5.87 -1.89 -40.21
N SER A 719 5.44 -1.22 -41.28
CA SER A 719 4.35 -1.65 -42.16
C SER A 719 4.73 -1.45 -43.63
N ILE A 720 5.98 -1.72 -44.00
CA ILE A 720 6.53 -1.35 -45.31
C ILE A 720 5.77 -1.98 -46.48
N ARG A 721 5.25 -3.20 -46.29
CA ARG A 721 4.51 -3.96 -47.31
C ARG A 721 3.20 -3.27 -47.73
N SER A 722 2.47 -2.68 -46.79
CA SER A 722 1.23 -1.95 -47.10
C SER A 722 1.49 -0.49 -47.45
N ALA A 723 2.53 0.12 -46.86
CA ALA A 723 2.80 1.54 -47.04
C ALA A 723 3.50 1.89 -48.36
N LEU A 724 4.21 0.94 -49.00
CA LEU A 724 4.82 1.17 -50.33
C LEU A 724 3.83 1.05 -51.50
N VAL A 725 2.69 0.37 -51.33
CA VAL A 725 1.72 0.18 -52.41
C VAL A 725 1.23 1.52 -52.99
N PRO A 726 0.81 2.51 -52.16
CA PRO A 726 0.41 3.83 -52.66
C PRO A 726 1.53 4.58 -53.42
N VAL A 727 2.79 4.34 -53.08
CA VAL A 727 3.94 4.96 -53.76
C VAL A 727 4.13 4.34 -55.14
N ILE A 728 4.00 3.01 -55.25
CA ILE A 728 4.08 2.30 -56.52
C ILE A 728 2.94 2.72 -57.46
N ASP A 729 1.72 2.81 -56.91
CA ASP A 729 0.55 3.30 -57.66
C ASP A 729 0.78 4.74 -58.16
N TRP A 730 1.33 5.62 -57.30
CA TRP A 730 1.63 7.00 -57.67
C TRP A 730 2.75 7.11 -58.72
N ILE A 731 3.83 6.32 -58.62
CA ILE A 731 4.89 6.29 -59.63
C ILE A 731 4.33 5.84 -60.98
N ASN A 732 3.49 4.81 -61.01
CA ASN A 732 2.92 4.28 -62.26
C ASN A 732 1.86 5.20 -62.88
N SER A 733 1.08 5.92 -62.07
CA SER A 733 -0.01 6.79 -62.55
C SER A 733 0.40 8.24 -62.81
N HIS A 734 1.24 8.84 -61.96
CA HIS A 734 1.62 10.26 -62.03
C HIS A 734 3.03 10.45 -62.57
N GLY A 735 4.00 9.61 -62.15
CA GLY A 735 5.43 9.80 -62.45
C GLY A 735 5.84 9.31 -63.84
N ASN A 736 5.75 8.00 -64.07
CA ASN A 736 6.23 7.35 -65.30
C ASN A 736 5.57 7.88 -66.59
N PRO A 737 4.25 8.15 -66.65
CA PRO A 737 3.63 8.65 -67.88
C PRO A 737 4.22 9.99 -68.37
N GLN A 738 4.60 10.89 -67.46
CA GLN A 738 5.25 12.16 -67.83
C GLN A 738 6.74 12.00 -68.16
N LEU A 739 7.43 11.05 -67.52
CA LEU A 739 8.85 10.83 -67.76
C LEU A 739 9.11 10.03 -69.05
N GLU A 740 8.21 9.11 -69.42
CA GLU A 740 8.28 8.35 -70.66
C GLU A 740 8.21 9.27 -71.89
N PHE A 741 7.47 10.39 -71.80
CA PHE A 741 7.47 11.44 -72.83
C PHE A 741 8.87 12.03 -73.08
N HIS A 742 9.74 12.03 -72.06
CA HIS A 742 11.13 12.48 -72.13
C HIS A 742 12.14 11.34 -72.31
N GLY A 743 11.68 10.10 -72.57
CA GLY A 743 12.55 8.93 -72.78
C GLY A 743 13.24 8.42 -71.50
N VAL A 744 12.69 8.72 -70.32
CA VAL A 744 13.20 8.31 -69.01
C VAL A 744 12.14 7.52 -68.26
N LYS A 745 12.52 6.44 -67.58
CA LYS A 745 11.63 5.64 -66.74
C LYS A 745 12.20 5.49 -65.34
N ILE A 746 11.33 5.51 -64.32
CA ILE A 746 11.70 5.30 -62.92
C ILE A 746 11.07 4.01 -62.39
N GLU A 747 11.89 3.19 -61.76
CA GLU A 747 11.45 1.99 -61.06
C GLU A 747 11.91 2.02 -59.60
N LEU A 748 11.03 1.59 -58.69
CA LEU A 748 11.35 1.50 -57.27
C LEU A 748 12.19 0.24 -57.02
N GLY A 749 13.23 0.33 -56.20
CA GLY A 749 14.10 -0.79 -55.89
C GLY A 749 14.62 -0.80 -54.45
N TRP A 750 15.16 -1.93 -54.04
CA TRP A 750 16.04 -2.04 -52.87
C TRP A 750 17.47 -2.30 -53.33
N PHE A 751 18.43 -1.67 -52.68
CA PHE A 751 19.83 -1.66 -53.09
C PHE A 751 20.74 -1.90 -51.89
N GLN A 752 21.95 -2.39 -52.17
CA GLN A 752 23.07 -2.49 -51.23
C GLN A 752 22.71 -3.23 -49.92
N PRO A 753 22.30 -4.53 -49.99
CA PRO A 753 22.01 -5.30 -48.79
C PRO A 753 23.28 -5.48 -47.96
N THR A 754 23.20 -5.27 -46.65
CA THR A 754 24.29 -5.53 -45.72
C THR A 754 24.18 -6.91 -45.08
N ALA A 755 25.26 -7.41 -44.48
CA ALA A 755 25.29 -8.70 -43.81
C ALA A 755 24.31 -8.80 -42.62
N SER A 756 23.84 -7.67 -42.08
CA SER A 756 22.84 -7.60 -41.00
C SER A 756 21.39 -7.79 -41.48
N GLY A 757 21.19 -7.86 -42.82
CA GLY A 757 19.88 -7.90 -43.47
C GLY A 757 19.26 -6.52 -43.66
N TYR A 758 20.01 -5.43 -43.48
CA TYR A 758 19.55 -4.08 -43.82
C TYR A 758 19.67 -3.85 -45.33
N TYR A 759 18.64 -3.23 -45.92
CA TYR A 759 18.64 -2.81 -47.32
C TYR A 759 18.21 -1.35 -47.40
N GLN A 760 18.72 -0.64 -48.40
CA GLN A 760 18.34 0.75 -48.65
C GLN A 760 17.31 0.81 -49.77
N LEU A 761 16.24 1.59 -49.59
CA LEU A 761 15.25 1.84 -50.62
C LEU A 761 15.72 2.97 -51.54
N GLY A 762 15.37 2.91 -52.81
CA GLY A 762 15.70 3.97 -53.76
C GLY A 762 14.95 3.83 -55.06
N ILE A 763 15.32 4.68 -56.03
CA ILE A 763 14.83 4.62 -57.40
C ILE A 763 15.95 4.27 -58.37
N LEU A 764 15.61 3.45 -59.36
CA LEU A 764 16.43 3.18 -60.54
C LEU A 764 15.90 4.05 -61.68
N ILE A 765 16.76 4.87 -62.25
CA ILE A 765 16.46 5.71 -63.41
C ILE A 765 17.09 5.04 -64.63
N VAL A 766 16.27 4.81 -65.66
CA VAL A 766 16.68 4.23 -66.95
C VAL A 766 16.35 5.24 -68.05
N ALA A 767 17.29 5.51 -68.96
CA ALA A 767 17.10 6.44 -70.08
C ALA A 767 17.45 5.78 -71.43
N GLY A 768 16.61 5.99 -72.45
CA GLY A 768 16.76 5.43 -73.81
C GLY A 768 16.06 4.08 -74.04
N ASP A 769 16.20 3.50 -75.25
CA ASP A 769 15.61 2.21 -75.69
C ASP A 769 16.24 0.97 -75.01
N TYR A 770 16.42 1.02 -73.69
CA TYR A 770 16.68 -0.18 -72.90
C TYR A 770 15.38 -0.96 -72.79
N SER A 771 15.12 -1.85 -73.76
CA SER A 771 14.07 -2.86 -73.62
C SER A 771 14.39 -3.75 -72.42
N LEU A 772 13.62 -3.57 -71.35
CA LEU A 772 13.64 -4.38 -70.12
C LEU A 772 13.23 -5.85 -70.37
N GLN A 773 13.08 -6.27 -71.63
CA GLN A 773 12.68 -7.61 -72.06
C GLN A 773 13.81 -8.65 -71.92
N ASN A 774 15.08 -8.23 -71.85
CA ASN A 774 16.19 -9.17 -71.66
C ASN A 774 16.40 -9.66 -70.21
N MET A 775 15.55 -9.28 -69.24
CA MET A 775 15.63 -9.75 -67.84
C MET A 775 14.61 -10.83 -67.46
N GLN A 776 13.70 -11.22 -68.39
CA GLN A 776 12.63 -12.20 -68.16
C GLN A 776 12.90 -13.61 -68.75
N HIS A 777 13.99 -13.85 -69.49
CA HIS A 777 14.32 -15.17 -70.05
C HIS A 777 15.55 -15.85 -69.41
N SER A 778 15.33 -16.45 -68.25
CA SER A 778 15.99 -17.65 -67.68
C SER A 778 15.35 -17.84 -66.30
N ASP A 779 14.49 -18.80 -65.99
CA ASP A 779 14.26 -20.13 -66.54
C ASP A 779 12.74 -20.39 -66.63
N LEU A 780 12.29 -20.87 -67.79
CA LEU A 780 10.95 -21.43 -67.98
C LEU A 780 11.08 -22.63 -68.91
N LEU A 781 11.68 -23.69 -68.37
CA LEU A 781 11.59 -25.06 -68.89
C LEU A 781 11.96 -25.99 -67.74
N ASP A 782 10.98 -26.55 -67.03
CA ASP A 782 10.57 -27.93 -67.30
C ASP A 782 9.61 -28.44 -66.20
N ASN A 783 8.47 -28.95 -66.69
CA ASN A 783 7.58 -29.97 -66.14
C ASN A 783 6.80 -29.80 -64.82
N SER A 784 5.48 -29.65 -65.04
CA SER A 784 4.37 -30.37 -64.40
C SER A 784 4.73 -31.63 -63.60
N ILE A 785 4.09 -31.82 -62.45
CA ILE A 785 3.09 -32.88 -62.18
C ILE A 785 2.53 -32.75 -60.73
N ASP A 786 1.27 -33.14 -60.66
CA ASP A 786 0.28 -33.24 -59.58
C ASP A 786 0.67 -33.60 -58.13
N TYR A 787 -0.24 -33.18 -57.23
CA TYR A 787 -0.44 -33.63 -55.85
C TYR A 787 -0.49 -35.17 -55.70
N PRO A 788 -0.22 -35.71 -54.49
CA PRO A 788 -1.36 -36.19 -53.70
C PRO A 788 -1.28 -36.00 -52.17
N ARG A 789 -2.44 -36.27 -51.57
CA ARG A 789 -2.92 -36.19 -50.19
C ARG A 789 -2.40 -37.29 -49.24
N LYS A 790 -2.38 -36.93 -47.95
CA LYS A 790 -2.87 -37.65 -46.73
C LYS A 790 -2.04 -38.78 -46.05
N ILE A 791 -1.81 -38.53 -44.74
CA ILE A 791 -1.97 -39.37 -43.52
C ILE A 791 -0.94 -40.49 -43.22
N ALA A 792 -0.22 -40.32 -42.10
CA ALA A 792 -0.10 -41.22 -40.92
C ALA A 792 1.07 -40.73 -40.03
N ALA A 793 0.84 -40.14 -38.86
CA ALA A 793 0.70 -40.76 -37.53
C ALA A 793 2.04 -41.10 -36.81
N CYS A 794 2.31 -40.27 -35.79
CA CYS A 794 2.98 -40.54 -34.49
C CYS A 794 4.42 -41.07 -34.42
N SER A 795 5.34 -40.31 -33.80
CA SER A 795 5.64 -40.44 -32.36
C SER A 795 6.87 -39.61 -31.94
N ASP A 796 6.71 -38.85 -30.87
CA ASP A 796 7.69 -38.38 -29.87
C ASP A 796 9.17 -38.19 -30.24
N LYS A 797 9.63 -36.93 -30.15
CA LYS A 797 10.98 -36.61 -29.63
C LYS A 797 11.00 -35.33 -28.81
N SER A 798 11.23 -35.50 -27.51
CA SER A 798 11.89 -34.51 -26.65
C SER A 798 13.34 -34.29 -27.12
N ARG A 799 13.60 -33.16 -27.79
CA ARG A 799 14.86 -32.39 -27.73
C ARG A 799 14.73 -31.19 -28.69
N LYS A 800 14.17 -30.09 -28.20
CA LYS A 800 14.22 -28.79 -28.86
C LYS A 800 15.46 -28.04 -28.41
N GLN A 801 16.59 -28.28 -29.08
CA GLN A 801 17.66 -27.29 -29.25
C GLN A 801 18.64 -27.84 -30.28
N GLN A 802 19.03 -27.00 -31.24
CA GLN A 802 19.89 -27.28 -32.40
C GLN A 802 19.23 -28.04 -33.56
N GLN A 803 18.41 -27.31 -34.35
CA GLN A 803 18.30 -27.45 -35.81
C GLN A 803 17.21 -26.48 -36.34
N SER A 804 17.56 -25.20 -36.51
CA SER A 804 16.78 -24.28 -37.37
C SER A 804 17.65 -23.13 -37.88
N TRP A 805 18.74 -23.45 -38.58
CA TRP A 805 19.58 -22.43 -39.24
C TRP A 805 20.04 -22.88 -40.64
N LEU A 806 19.22 -23.65 -41.36
CA LEU A 806 19.59 -24.11 -42.71
C LEU A 806 18.47 -24.16 -43.77
N TYR A 807 17.27 -23.64 -43.48
CA TYR A 807 16.18 -23.59 -44.47
C TYR A 807 15.48 -22.22 -44.49
N THR A 808 16.16 -21.20 -45.02
CA THR A 808 15.52 -19.95 -45.52
C THR A 808 16.36 -19.18 -46.56
N ASN A 809 17.43 -19.75 -47.11
CA ASN A 809 18.32 -19.03 -48.06
C ASN A 809 17.97 -19.21 -49.55
N GLN A 810 16.71 -19.44 -49.92
CA GLN A 810 16.34 -19.78 -51.31
C GLN A 810 15.21 -18.97 -51.97
N SER A 811 14.83 -17.76 -51.51
CA SER A 811 13.75 -17.01 -52.20
C SER A 811 13.96 -15.51 -52.45
N LEU A 812 15.18 -14.98 -52.31
CA LEU A 812 15.54 -13.68 -52.91
C LEU A 812 16.73 -13.93 -53.83
N SER A 813 16.45 -14.35 -55.07
CA SER A 813 17.47 -14.47 -56.10
C SER A 813 18.21 -13.15 -56.20
N LEU A 814 19.50 -13.17 -55.86
CA LEU A 814 20.43 -12.06 -56.01
C LEU A 814 20.58 -11.77 -57.51
N LYS A 815 19.61 -11.09 -58.11
CA LYS A 815 19.68 -10.67 -59.52
C LYS A 815 20.61 -9.46 -59.56
N LYS A 816 21.84 -9.65 -60.03
CA LYS A 816 22.74 -8.56 -60.39
C LYS A 816 22.03 -7.71 -61.44
N ILE A 817 21.69 -6.47 -61.11
CA ILE A 817 21.20 -5.51 -62.09
C ILE A 817 22.40 -5.18 -63.00
N THR A 818 22.18 -5.19 -64.31
CA THR A 818 23.21 -4.89 -65.32
C THR A 818 23.91 -3.57 -64.95
N GLY A 819 25.24 -3.60 -64.82
CA GLY A 819 26.04 -2.46 -64.35
C GLY A 819 26.80 -2.68 -63.03
N GLY A 820 26.65 -3.84 -62.37
CA GLY A 820 27.40 -4.17 -61.14
C GLY A 820 26.74 -3.68 -59.84
N ILE A 821 25.45 -3.32 -59.89
CA ILE A 821 24.68 -2.88 -58.73
C ILE A 821 24.01 -4.09 -58.07
N ASN A 822 24.29 -4.31 -56.78
CA ASN A 822 23.61 -5.33 -55.97
C ASN A 822 22.27 -4.79 -55.47
N GLY A 823 21.15 -5.32 -55.97
CA GLY A 823 19.80 -4.90 -55.58
C GLY A 823 18.69 -5.66 -56.32
N GLY A 824 17.44 -5.31 -56.04
CA GLY A 824 16.26 -5.89 -56.68
C GLY A 824 15.11 -4.88 -56.87
N LEU A 825 14.32 -5.07 -57.92
CA LEU A 825 13.20 -4.20 -58.27
C LEU A 825 11.92 -4.54 -57.47
N ILE A 826 11.19 -3.49 -57.09
CA ILE A 826 10.00 -3.54 -56.25
C ILE A 826 8.76 -3.24 -57.09
N ASN A 827 7.98 -4.30 -57.37
CA ASN A 827 6.69 -4.27 -58.07
C ASN A 827 5.59 -4.85 -57.16
N HIS A 828 4.32 -4.73 -57.56
CA HIS A 828 3.17 -5.25 -56.78
C HIS A 828 3.32 -6.72 -56.34
N THR A 829 4.03 -7.55 -57.11
CA THR A 829 4.30 -8.95 -56.78
C THR A 829 5.47 -9.12 -55.81
N THR A 830 6.54 -8.33 -55.95
CA THR A 830 7.77 -8.47 -55.14
C THR A 830 7.69 -7.79 -53.77
N VAL A 831 6.83 -6.78 -53.59
CA VAL A 831 6.60 -6.09 -52.29
C VAL A 831 6.22 -7.06 -51.17
N LYS A 832 5.46 -8.13 -51.48
CA LYS A 832 5.01 -9.12 -50.48
C LYS A 832 6.18 -9.89 -49.84
N TYR A 833 7.29 -10.00 -50.55
CA TYR A 833 8.47 -10.76 -50.13
C TYR A 833 9.53 -9.92 -49.41
N LEU A 834 9.30 -8.60 -49.23
CA LEU A 834 10.20 -7.76 -48.44
C LEU A 834 10.17 -8.18 -46.97
N GLU A 835 11.35 -8.48 -46.42
CA GLU A 835 11.53 -8.78 -45.00
C GLU A 835 11.56 -7.49 -44.17
N PHE A 836 10.85 -7.45 -43.04
CA PHE A 836 10.91 -6.34 -42.10
C PHE A 836 10.86 -6.86 -40.66
N LYS A 837 11.62 -6.22 -39.76
CA LYS A 837 11.62 -6.53 -38.32
C LYS A 837 10.59 -5.65 -37.59
N ARG A 838 9.86 -6.23 -36.63
CA ARG A 838 8.98 -5.49 -35.70
C ARG A 838 9.72 -5.27 -34.40
N ASP A 839 10.08 -4.03 -34.11
CA ASP A 839 10.77 -3.67 -32.86
C ASP A 839 9.81 -3.65 -31.66
N PHE A 840 10.34 -3.71 -30.43
CA PHE A 840 9.56 -3.58 -29.19
C PHE A 840 8.73 -2.28 -29.11
N LEU A 841 9.13 -1.24 -29.85
CA LEU A 841 8.44 0.05 -29.96
C LEU A 841 7.32 0.06 -31.01
N PHE A 842 6.98 -1.09 -31.62
CA PHE A 842 5.93 -1.17 -32.63
C PHE A 842 4.55 -0.61 -32.17
N PRO A 843 4.08 -0.82 -30.93
CA PRO A 843 2.82 -0.22 -30.47
C PRO A 843 2.84 1.31 -30.50
N VAL A 844 4.00 1.91 -30.17
CA VAL A 844 4.21 3.36 -30.23
C VAL A 844 4.16 3.87 -31.68
N SER A 845 4.64 3.07 -32.64
CA SER A 845 4.58 3.39 -34.08
C SER A 845 3.16 3.36 -34.68
N LEU A 846 2.19 2.76 -33.98
CA LEU A 846 0.77 2.86 -34.37
C LEU A 846 0.18 4.21 -33.99
N LEU A 847 0.64 4.78 -32.86
CA LEU A 847 0.18 6.06 -32.34
C LEU A 847 0.88 7.24 -33.02
N LEU A 848 2.20 7.16 -33.21
CA LEU A 848 3.02 8.20 -33.85
C LEU A 848 3.27 7.87 -35.31
N HIS A 849 2.74 8.67 -36.24
CA HIS A 849 3.09 8.55 -37.66
C HIS A 849 2.89 9.84 -38.44
N ASN A 850 3.67 9.97 -39.51
CA ASN A 850 3.52 11.08 -40.43
C ASN A 850 2.24 10.92 -41.26
N THR A 851 1.38 11.93 -41.23
CA THR A 851 0.09 11.98 -41.93
C THR A 851 0.10 12.97 -43.09
N ARG A 852 -0.97 12.93 -43.91
CA ARG A 852 -1.28 13.96 -44.90
C ARG A 852 -1.73 15.27 -44.21
N PRO A 853 -1.56 16.44 -44.85
CA PRO A 853 -1.96 17.73 -44.29
C PRO A 853 -3.49 17.94 -44.41
N VAL A 854 -4.08 18.76 -43.52
CA VAL A 854 -5.55 18.90 -43.33
C VAL A 854 -6.08 20.32 -43.61
N GLY A 855 -5.19 21.32 -43.80
CA GLY A 855 -5.58 22.65 -44.30
C GLY A 855 -6.27 23.61 -43.29
N ARG A 856 -6.38 23.26 -42.00
CA ARG A 856 -7.02 24.09 -40.95
C ARG A 856 -6.06 24.47 -39.81
N GLN A 857 -4.98 25.16 -40.14
CA GLN A 857 -3.85 25.41 -39.23
C GLN A 857 -4.24 26.12 -37.92
N ASP A 858 -5.06 27.16 -37.96
CA ASP A 858 -5.39 27.96 -36.78
C ASP A 858 -6.25 27.21 -35.75
N THR A 859 -7.23 26.43 -36.22
CA THR A 859 -8.09 25.62 -35.34
C THR A 859 -7.31 24.50 -34.64
N ILE A 860 -6.41 23.84 -35.38
CA ILE A 860 -5.54 22.80 -34.83
C ILE A 860 -4.59 23.40 -33.79
N GLN A 861 -4.07 24.60 -34.06
CA GLN A 861 -3.16 25.28 -33.15
C GLN A 861 -3.84 25.74 -31.86
N LEU A 862 -5.07 26.26 -31.90
CA LEU A 862 -5.86 26.56 -30.70
C LEU A 862 -6.15 25.31 -29.86
N LEU A 863 -6.44 24.19 -30.51
CA LEU A 863 -6.71 22.94 -29.81
C LEU A 863 -5.42 22.42 -29.13
N ILE A 864 -4.27 22.56 -29.80
CA ILE A 864 -2.95 22.28 -29.22
C ILE A 864 -2.64 23.17 -28.01
N THR A 865 -2.97 24.47 -28.03
CA THR A 865 -2.75 25.36 -26.86
C THR A 865 -3.59 24.96 -25.66
N ILE A 866 -4.86 24.59 -25.88
CA ILE A 866 -5.76 24.11 -24.82
C ILE A 866 -5.19 22.83 -24.19
N MET A 867 -4.75 21.86 -25.01
CA MET A 867 -4.20 20.60 -24.47
C MET A 867 -2.88 20.82 -23.72
N LEU A 868 -2.02 21.75 -24.17
CA LEU A 868 -0.79 22.12 -23.47
C LEU A 868 -1.06 22.72 -22.07
N LEU A 869 -2.03 23.62 -21.97
CA LEU A 869 -2.42 24.24 -20.70
C LEU A 869 -3.08 23.24 -19.75
N ALA A 870 -3.93 22.35 -20.29
CA ALA A 870 -4.54 21.28 -19.51
C ALA A 870 -3.48 20.34 -18.91
N ASP A 871 -2.50 19.93 -19.70
CA ASP A 871 -1.38 19.09 -19.26
C ASP A 871 -0.56 19.76 -18.15
N LEU A 872 -0.26 21.06 -18.28
CA LEU A 872 0.41 21.84 -17.24
C LEU A 872 -0.42 21.92 -15.94
N SER A 873 -1.73 22.12 -16.06
CA SER A 873 -2.61 22.22 -14.89
C SER A 873 -2.71 20.90 -14.13
N ILE A 874 -2.82 19.77 -14.84
CA ILE A 874 -2.90 18.43 -14.23
C ILE A 874 -1.56 18.08 -13.56
N THR A 875 -0.44 18.39 -14.21
CA THR A 875 0.89 18.15 -13.63
C THR A 875 1.13 18.99 -12.38
N LEU A 876 0.70 20.26 -12.36
CA LEU A 876 0.80 21.11 -11.17
C LEU A 876 -0.08 20.60 -10.02
N LEU A 877 -1.32 20.21 -10.32
CA LEU A 877 -2.27 19.67 -9.33
C LEU A 877 -1.77 18.35 -8.73
N THR A 878 -1.23 17.46 -9.56
CA THR A 878 -0.65 16.19 -9.09
C THR A 878 0.62 16.41 -8.27
N LEU A 879 1.51 17.32 -8.66
CA LEU A 879 2.68 17.69 -7.86
C LEU A 879 2.29 18.29 -6.50
N LEU A 880 1.27 19.14 -6.46
CA LEU A 880 0.73 19.69 -5.22
C LEU A 880 0.19 18.57 -4.33
N GLU A 881 -0.60 17.65 -4.89
CA GLU A 881 -1.14 16.50 -4.16
C GLU A 881 -0.03 15.62 -3.55
N PHE A 882 0.98 15.25 -4.35
CA PHE A 882 2.09 14.41 -3.88
C PHE A 882 3.00 15.12 -2.87
N TYR A 883 3.22 16.42 -3.01
CA TYR A 883 3.96 17.22 -2.04
C TYR A 883 3.34 17.13 -0.64
N TRP A 884 2.01 17.19 -0.55
CA TRP A 884 1.29 17.11 0.71
C TRP A 884 1.21 15.69 1.28
N ILE A 885 1.17 14.66 0.43
CA ILE A 885 1.13 13.26 0.87
C ILE A 885 2.48 12.82 1.46
N SER A 886 3.59 13.02 0.75
CA SER A 886 4.93 12.61 1.21
C SER A 886 6.03 13.28 0.40
N LEU A 887 7.03 13.86 1.08
CA LEU A 887 8.24 14.39 0.44
C LEU A 887 8.98 13.30 -0.36
N GLY A 888 8.98 12.06 0.11
CA GLY A 888 9.59 10.93 -0.59
C GLY A 888 8.83 10.54 -1.85
N ALA A 889 7.49 10.52 -1.80
CA ALA A 889 6.66 10.28 -2.99
C ALA A 889 6.76 11.44 -3.99
N PHE A 890 6.79 12.67 -3.49
CA PHE A 890 7.04 13.88 -4.28
C PHE A 890 8.40 13.82 -4.98
N LEU A 891 9.49 13.49 -4.26
CA LEU A 891 10.82 13.34 -4.86
C LEU A 891 10.90 12.16 -5.82
N ALA A 892 10.21 11.04 -5.55
CA ALA A 892 10.15 9.91 -6.45
C ALA A 892 9.42 10.25 -7.76
N VAL A 893 8.26 10.91 -7.68
CA VAL A 893 7.57 11.47 -8.85
C VAL A 893 8.44 12.54 -9.52
N LEU A 894 9.22 13.32 -8.75
CA LEU A 894 10.13 14.34 -9.25
C LEU A 894 11.43 13.78 -9.89
N LEU A 895 11.80 12.54 -9.62
CA LEU A 895 13.02 11.91 -10.15
C LEU A 895 12.72 10.92 -11.27
N VAL A 896 11.55 10.27 -11.23
CA VAL A 896 11.14 9.23 -12.20
C VAL A 896 10.32 9.82 -13.36
N LEU A 897 9.54 10.87 -13.12
CA LEU A 897 8.59 11.46 -14.09
C LEU A 897 8.94 12.83 -14.74
N PRO A 898 9.76 13.76 -14.20
CA PRO A 898 9.67 15.16 -14.64
C PRO A 898 10.65 15.63 -15.68
N LEU A 899 11.76 14.93 -15.92
CA LEU A 899 12.62 15.34 -17.04
C LEU A 899 11.87 15.28 -18.37
N SER A 900 10.78 14.51 -18.43
CA SER A 900 9.92 14.36 -19.58
C SER A 900 8.53 15.02 -19.44
N LEU A 901 8.13 15.53 -18.26
CA LEU A 901 6.92 16.36 -18.05
C LEU A 901 7.19 17.88 -18.02
N LEU A 902 8.40 18.32 -17.62
CA LEU A 902 8.78 19.73 -17.60
C LEU A 902 9.39 20.21 -18.92
N SER A 903 9.95 19.31 -19.74
CA SER A 903 10.46 19.66 -21.09
C SER A 903 9.38 19.90 -22.17
N PRO A 904 8.22 19.21 -22.17
CA PRO A 904 7.15 19.39 -23.16
C PRO A 904 6.57 20.79 -23.20
N PHE A 905 6.34 21.41 -22.04
CA PHE A 905 5.65 22.71 -21.96
C PHE A 905 6.51 23.87 -22.52
N PRO A 906 7.78 24.06 -22.12
CA PRO A 906 8.66 25.07 -22.71
C PRO A 906 8.94 24.79 -24.20
N ALA A 907 9.09 23.52 -24.59
CA ALA A 907 9.27 23.15 -25.99
C ALA A 907 8.03 23.48 -26.82
N GLY A 908 6.83 23.17 -26.31
CA GLY A 908 5.53 23.49 -26.93
C GLY A 908 5.25 24.99 -27.00
N LEU A 909 5.64 25.75 -25.97
CA LEU A 909 5.48 27.21 -25.93
C LEU A 909 6.43 27.91 -26.90
N ASN A 910 7.71 27.50 -26.96
CA ASN A 910 8.65 27.98 -27.98
C ASN A 910 8.15 27.68 -29.40
N ALA A 911 7.56 26.50 -29.59
CA ALA A 911 6.91 26.09 -30.82
C ALA A 911 5.74 27.02 -31.24
N LEU A 912 4.88 27.42 -30.30
CA LEU A 912 3.72 28.27 -30.58
C LEU A 912 4.10 29.69 -31.05
N PHE A 913 5.26 30.18 -30.62
CA PHE A 913 5.75 31.54 -30.91
C PHE A 913 6.86 31.62 -31.97
N SER A 914 7.32 30.49 -32.51
CA SER A 914 8.38 30.48 -33.54
C SER A 914 7.87 31.01 -34.90
N LYS A 915 8.64 31.94 -35.50
CA LYS A 915 8.19 32.89 -36.54
C LYS A 915 8.46 32.51 -38.00
N GLU A 916 9.20 31.45 -38.32
CA GLU A 916 9.73 31.27 -39.69
C GLU A 916 9.64 29.84 -40.25
N PRO A 917 9.43 29.68 -41.58
CA PRO A 917 9.56 28.41 -42.30
C PRO A 917 11.04 27.99 -42.43
N ARG A 918 11.75 27.83 -41.31
CA ARG A 918 13.05 27.14 -41.28
C ARG A 918 12.79 25.63 -41.25
N ARG A 919 12.44 25.10 -42.44
CA ARG A 919 11.94 23.74 -42.69
C ARG A 919 13.01 22.67 -42.47
N SER A 920 13.01 22.05 -41.29
CA SER A 920 13.37 20.64 -40.99
C SER A 920 13.77 20.43 -39.53
N SER A 921 14.31 21.46 -38.86
CA SER A 921 14.74 21.36 -37.45
C SER A 921 13.58 21.52 -36.46
N LEU A 922 12.66 22.45 -36.73
CA LEU A 922 11.50 22.72 -35.87
C LEU A 922 10.49 21.56 -35.89
N THR A 923 10.21 20.98 -37.06
CA THR A 923 9.27 19.85 -37.22
C THR A 923 9.72 18.61 -36.45
N ARG A 924 11.04 18.40 -36.37
CA ARG A 924 11.66 17.36 -35.54
C ARG A 924 11.51 17.63 -34.04
N ILE A 925 11.46 18.89 -33.59
CA ILE A 925 11.20 19.23 -32.17
C ILE A 925 9.75 18.90 -31.78
N TYR A 926 8.78 19.16 -32.64
CA TYR A 926 7.37 18.76 -32.40
C TYR A 926 7.20 17.24 -32.36
N ALA A 927 7.88 16.55 -33.28
CA ALA A 927 7.86 15.10 -33.32
C ALA A 927 8.52 14.52 -32.05
N LEU A 928 9.61 15.15 -31.59
CA LEU A 928 10.27 14.80 -30.33
C LEU A 928 9.34 15.00 -29.12
N TRP A 929 8.62 16.12 -29.08
CA TRP A 929 7.62 16.41 -28.05
C TRP A 929 6.55 15.30 -28.00
N ASN A 930 6.00 14.91 -29.16
CA ASN A 930 4.99 13.88 -29.24
C ASN A 930 5.52 12.51 -28.74
N ALA A 931 6.75 12.16 -29.12
CA ALA A 931 7.42 10.94 -28.65
C ALA A 931 7.69 10.97 -27.13
N THR A 932 8.10 12.11 -26.56
CA THR A 932 8.33 12.25 -25.12
C THR A 932 7.05 12.11 -24.31
N SER A 933 5.96 12.73 -24.79
CA SER A 933 4.64 12.66 -24.14
C SER A 933 4.15 11.22 -24.01
N LEU A 934 4.40 10.39 -25.01
CA LEU A 934 4.01 8.98 -25.02
C LEU A 934 4.91 8.11 -24.13
N SER A 935 6.21 8.41 -24.10
CA SER A 935 7.14 7.79 -23.15
C SER A 935 6.71 8.01 -21.70
N ASN A 936 6.14 9.19 -21.37
CA ASN A 936 5.65 9.49 -20.02
C ASN A 936 4.54 8.55 -19.57
N ILE A 937 3.64 8.19 -20.49
CA ILE A 937 2.52 7.29 -20.20
C ILE A 937 3.06 5.91 -19.84
N VAL A 938 4.06 5.43 -20.58
CA VAL A 938 4.72 4.13 -20.32
C VAL A 938 5.39 4.14 -18.96
N VAL A 939 6.12 5.21 -18.63
CA VAL A 939 6.76 5.37 -17.31
C VAL A 939 5.72 5.42 -16.18
N ALA A 940 4.63 6.18 -16.36
CA ALA A 940 3.54 6.28 -15.39
C ALA A 940 2.85 4.91 -15.14
N PHE A 941 2.71 4.09 -16.18
CA PHE A 941 2.15 2.74 -16.08
C PHE A 941 3.10 1.80 -15.31
N ILE A 942 4.40 1.85 -15.60
CA ILE A 942 5.42 1.06 -14.90
C ILE A 942 5.50 1.49 -13.43
N SER A 943 5.49 2.79 -13.13
CA SER A 943 5.51 3.27 -11.74
C SER A 943 4.25 2.87 -10.97
N GLY A 944 3.07 2.90 -11.62
CA GLY A 944 1.82 2.42 -11.02
C GLY A 944 1.88 0.93 -10.66
N ILE A 945 2.41 0.10 -11.57
CA ILE A 945 2.63 -1.32 -11.33
C ILE A 945 3.63 -1.55 -10.20
N CYS A 946 4.75 -0.81 -10.17
CA CYS A 946 5.75 -0.92 -9.11
C CYS A 946 5.19 -0.50 -7.75
N HIS A 947 4.42 0.59 -7.65
CA HIS A 947 3.80 1.03 -6.40
C HIS A 947 2.80 0.01 -5.87
N TYR A 948 1.95 -0.54 -6.75
CA TYR A 948 1.01 -1.60 -6.38
C TYR A 948 1.72 -2.90 -5.97
N GLY A 949 2.79 -3.26 -6.67
CA GLY A 949 3.61 -4.44 -6.38
C GLY A 949 4.40 -4.34 -5.08
N PHE A 950 4.95 -3.17 -4.75
CA PHE A 950 5.67 -2.94 -3.49
C PHE A 950 4.74 -2.89 -2.26
N TRP A 951 3.54 -2.30 -2.40
CA TRP A 951 2.57 -2.24 -1.31
C TRP A 951 1.98 -3.61 -0.94
N PHE A 952 1.91 -4.56 -1.89
CA PHE A 952 1.52 -5.94 -1.62
C PHE A 952 2.53 -6.72 -0.76
N ALA A 953 3.78 -6.25 -0.68
CA ALA A 953 4.88 -6.95 -0.01
C ALA A 953 5.10 -6.53 1.45
N GLN A 954 4.35 -5.56 2.00
CA GLN A 954 4.49 -5.14 3.40
C GLN A 954 3.61 -5.97 4.36
N PRO A 955 4.18 -6.58 5.43
CA PRO A 955 3.41 -7.34 6.41
C PRO A 955 2.85 -6.48 7.55
N SER A 956 1.52 -6.50 7.68
CA SER A 956 0.71 -6.64 8.92
C SER A 956 0.77 -5.58 10.05
N GLU A 957 -0.28 -4.77 10.14
CA GLU A 957 -1.10 -4.62 11.37
C GLU A 957 -2.61 -4.72 11.02
N LYS A 958 -3.31 -5.66 11.68
CA LYS A 958 -4.62 -6.23 11.29
C LYS A 958 -5.83 -5.28 11.33
N ALA A 959 -5.68 -4.02 11.69
CA ALA A 959 -6.79 -3.05 11.70
C ALA A 959 -6.85 -2.18 10.43
N ASN A 960 -5.71 -1.95 9.76
CA ASN A 960 -5.62 -1.03 8.62
C ASN A 960 -6.08 -1.65 7.29
N THR A 961 -6.31 -2.96 7.25
CA THR A 961 -6.57 -3.72 6.01
C THR A 961 -7.96 -3.52 5.41
N TRP A 962 -8.99 -3.14 6.18
CA TRP A 962 -10.34 -2.97 5.62
C TRP A 962 -10.58 -1.56 5.05
N PHE A 963 -10.00 -0.53 5.68
CA PHE A 963 -10.12 0.85 5.23
C PHE A 963 -9.26 1.17 4.00
N ILE A 964 -8.03 0.64 3.93
CA ILE A 964 -7.13 0.83 2.78
C ILE A 964 -7.64 0.09 1.52
N ARG A 965 -8.41 -1.00 1.71
CA ARG A 965 -8.99 -1.82 0.63
C ARG A 965 -9.99 -1.06 -0.25
N ARG A 966 -10.58 0.04 0.22
CA ARG A 966 -11.56 0.83 -0.55
C ARG A 966 -10.95 1.88 -1.49
N GLU A 967 -9.71 2.28 -1.27
CA GLU A 967 -9.03 3.34 -2.06
C GLU A 967 -8.08 2.76 -3.13
N GLY A 968 -7.61 1.52 -2.97
CA GLY A 968 -6.64 0.87 -3.86
C GLY A 968 -7.19 0.27 -5.17
N ASP A 969 -8.51 0.20 -5.39
CA ASP A 969 -9.09 -0.54 -6.53
C ASP A 969 -9.10 0.23 -7.87
N ASN A 970 -8.85 1.55 -7.86
CA ASN A 970 -8.99 2.41 -9.05
C ASN A 970 -7.69 3.05 -9.56
N TRP A 971 -6.51 2.55 -9.16
CA TRP A 971 -5.22 3.11 -9.59
C TRP A 971 -5.03 3.14 -11.11
N TRP A 972 -5.70 2.24 -11.85
CA TRP A 972 -5.64 2.11 -13.30
C TRP A 972 -6.49 3.15 -14.06
N LEU A 973 -7.43 3.82 -13.39
CA LEU A 973 -8.37 4.76 -14.02
C LEU A 973 -7.65 6.01 -14.56
N LEU A 974 -6.76 6.60 -13.77
CA LEU A 974 -6.04 7.82 -14.16
C LEU A 974 -5.03 7.55 -15.30
N PRO A 975 -4.19 6.50 -15.26
CA PRO A 975 -3.33 6.12 -16.39
C PRO A 975 -4.11 5.83 -17.68
N THR A 976 -5.27 5.15 -17.59
CA THR A 976 -6.08 4.85 -18.79
C THR A 976 -6.70 6.10 -19.41
N ILE A 977 -7.20 7.04 -18.60
CA ILE A 977 -7.69 8.34 -19.09
C ILE A 977 -6.55 9.13 -19.76
N LEU A 978 -5.36 9.12 -19.18
CA LEU A 978 -4.18 9.79 -19.75
C LEU A 978 -3.77 9.18 -21.10
N VAL A 979 -3.82 7.85 -21.27
CA VAL A 979 -3.56 7.19 -22.56
C VAL A 979 -4.47 7.74 -23.66
N ILE A 980 -5.77 7.86 -23.37
CA ILE A 980 -6.76 8.35 -24.34
C ILE A 980 -6.48 9.82 -24.69
N PHE A 981 -6.33 10.67 -23.69
CA PHE A 981 -6.09 12.10 -23.88
C PHE A 981 -4.81 12.37 -24.68
N LYS A 982 -3.72 11.68 -24.34
CA LYS A 982 -2.44 11.84 -25.02
C LYS A 982 -2.43 11.24 -26.42
N SER A 983 -3.18 10.16 -26.66
CA SER A 983 -3.34 9.61 -28.01
C SER A 983 -4.04 10.60 -28.94
N ILE A 984 -5.05 11.31 -28.44
CA ILE A 984 -5.74 12.38 -29.17
C ILE A 984 -4.78 13.56 -29.42
N GLN A 985 -4.05 13.99 -28.39
CA GLN A 985 -3.03 15.04 -28.52
C GLN A 985 -2.00 14.70 -29.61
N ALA A 986 -1.54 13.44 -29.66
CA ALA A 986 -0.57 13.00 -30.65
C ALA A 986 -1.04 13.19 -32.09
N ARG A 987 -2.33 12.95 -32.36
CA ARG A 987 -2.92 13.13 -33.70
C ARG A 987 -2.98 14.58 -34.13
N PHE A 988 -3.36 15.48 -33.23
CA PHE A 988 -3.37 16.91 -33.53
C PHE A 988 -1.98 17.45 -33.83
N VAL A 989 -0.97 16.97 -33.11
CA VAL A 989 0.43 17.32 -33.36
C VAL A 989 0.91 16.78 -34.72
N ASP A 990 0.57 15.53 -35.08
CA ASP A 990 0.92 14.95 -36.38
C ASP A 990 0.33 15.75 -37.56
N TRP A 991 -0.92 16.19 -37.44
CA TRP A 991 -1.55 17.08 -38.44
C TRP A 991 -0.87 18.44 -38.51
N HIS A 992 -0.46 19.00 -37.38
CA HIS A 992 0.27 20.26 -37.34
C HIS A 992 1.64 20.14 -38.03
N ILE A 993 2.40 19.08 -37.75
CA ILE A 993 3.69 18.80 -38.41
C ILE A 993 3.50 18.65 -39.92
N ALA A 994 2.46 17.93 -40.36
CA ALA A 994 2.16 17.75 -41.78
C ALA A 994 1.89 19.08 -42.50
N ASN A 995 1.12 19.99 -41.89
CA ASN A 995 0.83 21.31 -42.45
C ASN A 995 2.08 22.22 -42.51
N LEU A 996 3.04 22.07 -41.57
CA LEU A 996 4.28 22.85 -41.56
C LEU A 996 5.28 22.38 -42.65
N GLU A 997 5.38 21.06 -42.86
CA GLU A 997 6.30 20.50 -43.84
C GLU A 997 5.80 20.64 -45.28
N ILE A 998 4.50 20.45 -45.51
CA ILE A 998 3.89 20.48 -46.84
C ILE A 998 3.03 21.73 -46.96
N GLY A 999 3.58 22.77 -47.58
CA GLY A 999 2.86 24.02 -47.86
C GLY A 999 2.00 23.98 -49.12
N ASP A 1000 2.30 23.08 -50.05
CA ASP A 1000 1.56 22.93 -51.30
C ASP A 1000 0.66 21.69 -51.26
N TYR A 1001 -0.63 21.93 -51.08
CA TYR A 1001 -1.64 20.87 -50.98
C TYR A 1001 -1.92 20.18 -52.32
N SER A 1002 -1.55 20.80 -53.45
CA SER A 1002 -1.74 20.22 -54.79
C SER A 1002 -0.90 18.96 -55.01
N LEU A 1003 0.14 18.73 -54.20
CA LEU A 1003 0.97 17.52 -54.25
C LEU A 1003 0.21 16.22 -53.93
N PHE A 1004 -0.98 16.32 -53.31
CA PHE A 1004 -1.84 15.17 -53.02
C PHE A 1004 -3.05 15.08 -53.96
N CYS A 1005 -3.05 15.80 -55.08
CA CYS A 1005 -4.12 15.69 -56.07
C CYS A 1005 -4.19 14.24 -56.60
N PRO A 1006 -5.38 13.61 -56.63
CA PRO A 1006 -5.53 12.25 -57.15
C PRO A 1006 -5.53 12.19 -58.69
N ASP A 1007 -5.78 13.32 -59.35
CA ASP A 1007 -5.83 13.43 -60.80
C ASP A 1007 -4.45 13.85 -61.35
N PRO A 1008 -3.80 13.01 -62.18
CA PRO A 1008 -2.46 13.28 -62.69
C PRO A 1008 -2.41 14.55 -63.53
N ASP A 1009 -3.43 14.83 -64.34
CA ASP A 1009 -3.44 16.00 -65.21
C ASP A 1009 -3.53 17.29 -64.38
N ALA A 1010 -4.33 17.29 -63.32
CA ALA A 1010 -4.43 18.41 -62.38
C ALA A 1010 -3.15 18.60 -61.54
N PHE A 1011 -2.42 17.52 -61.21
CA PHE A 1011 -1.14 17.60 -60.50
C PHE A 1011 -0.07 18.34 -61.33
N TRP A 1012 0.01 18.04 -62.63
CA TRP A 1012 0.97 18.62 -63.57
C TRP A 1012 0.55 19.99 -64.12
N ALA A 1013 -0.76 20.25 -64.27
CA ALA A 1013 -1.29 21.55 -64.69
C ALA A 1013 -1.11 22.65 -63.62
N HIS A 1014 -0.87 22.25 -62.36
CA HIS A 1014 -0.55 23.19 -61.30
C HIS A 1014 0.90 23.66 -61.44
N GLU A 1015 1.13 24.63 -62.32
CA GLU A 1015 2.33 25.44 -62.23
C GLU A 1015 2.26 26.22 -60.91
N PRO A 1016 3.28 26.14 -60.03
CA PRO A 1016 3.39 27.13 -58.99
C PRO A 1016 3.45 28.46 -59.73
N SER A 1017 2.45 29.32 -59.54
CA SER A 1017 2.44 30.64 -60.15
C SER A 1017 3.81 31.29 -59.96
N SER A 1018 4.27 32.05 -60.94
CA SER A 1018 5.58 32.72 -60.87
C SER A 1018 5.59 33.75 -59.75
#